data_AF-A0A2U9C782-F1
#
_entry.id   AF-A0A2U9C782-F1
#
_cell.length_a   1.000
_cell.length_b   1.000
_cell.length_c   1.000
_cell.angle_alpha   90.00
_cell.angle_beta   90.00
_cell.angle_gamma   90.00
#
_symmetry.space_group_name_H-M   'P 1'
#
loop_
_entity.id
_entity.type
_entity.pdbx_description
1 polymer ?
#
loop_
_entity_poly.entity_id
_entity_poly.type
_entity_poly.pdbx_seq_one_letter_code
_entity_poly.pdbx_strand_id
1 'polypeptide(L)'
;MFYHISLEHEILLHPRYFGPNLLNTVKQKLFTEVEGTCTGKYGFVIAVTTIDNIGAGIIQPGRGFVLYPVKYKAIVFRPFKGEVVDAVVTQVNKVGLFTEIGPMSCFISRHSIPSEMEFDPNSNPPCYKTVDEDIVIQQDDEIRLKIVGTRVDKNDIFAIGSLMDDYLDGGRGDERLSVRVVSPVCDGAVRSFILELFHSVFIVTETLYSYPENWRAFKAQIAAQYSGASLKVASNSPAFTFGQTNRTPAFLNNFPLGKVPAYQGDDGFCLFESNAIAHYLSSDALRGATPQAAAQVLQWVSFADSEIIPPASAWVFPTLGIMQFNKQATEQAKEDVKRALTILNQHLNTRTFLVGERISLADITVVCSMLWLYKQVLEPSFRQPYPNVTRWFVTCVNQPQFKTVLGEVKMCEKMAQFDAKKFAEMQPKKEAAPKKEKAAKEPAKPQEKKEKKKEEKKPAPEEDMDDCDAALAAEPKTKDPFAHLSKSAFVFDEFKRKYSNEDTLTVAIPHFWEHFDREGYSIWYSQYKYPDELTLTFKSCNLITGMFQRLDKLRKNAFASVILFGTNNDSTISGIWIFRGQELAFPLSQDWQIDYESYDWRKLDADSEECKTMVKEYFAWEGDFKHVGKAFNQGKIFK
;
A
#
# COMPACT_ATOMS: atom_id res chain seq x y z
N MET A 1 -22.49 -30.20 7.72
CA MET A 1 -23.70 -29.51 7.22
C MET A 1 -23.61 -29.00 5.78
N PHE A 2 -22.70 -28.08 5.44
CA PHE A 2 -22.64 -27.47 4.11
C PHE A 2 -21.55 -28.11 3.24
N TYR A 3 -21.85 -28.36 1.97
CA TYR A 3 -20.93 -28.94 1.00
C TYR A 3 -20.89 -28.08 -0.25
N HIS A 4 -19.70 -27.97 -0.85
CA HIS A 4 -19.54 -27.37 -2.17
C HIS A 4 -19.49 -28.49 -3.21
N ILE A 5 -20.47 -28.54 -4.11
CA ILE A 5 -20.59 -29.62 -5.09
C ILE A 5 -20.84 -29.10 -6.50
N SER A 6 -20.39 -29.85 -7.50
CA SER A 6 -20.72 -29.62 -8.90
C SER A 6 -22.05 -30.32 -9.26
N LEU A 7 -22.95 -29.57 -9.88
CA LEU A 7 -24.27 -30.01 -10.34
C LEU A 7 -24.46 -29.65 -11.80
N GLU A 8 -25.40 -30.34 -12.44
CA GLU A 8 -25.82 -30.09 -13.82
C GLU A 8 -27.32 -29.82 -13.83
N HIS A 9 -27.73 -28.79 -14.58
CA HIS A 9 -29.14 -28.44 -14.77
C HIS A 9 -29.40 -28.02 -16.20
N GLU A 10 -30.60 -28.33 -16.69
CA GLU A 10 -31.01 -28.05 -18.07
C GLU A 10 -31.98 -26.87 -18.11
N ILE A 11 -31.57 -25.78 -18.74
CA ILE A 11 -32.36 -24.55 -18.80
C ILE A 11 -33.10 -24.47 -20.12
N LEU A 12 -34.43 -24.51 -20.05
CA LEU A 12 -35.29 -24.33 -21.21
C LEU A 12 -35.53 -22.84 -21.49
N LEU A 13 -35.12 -22.36 -22.67
CA LEU A 13 -35.27 -20.95 -23.05
C LEU A 13 -36.11 -20.75 -24.31
N HIS A 14 -36.98 -19.74 -24.27
CA HIS A 14 -37.84 -19.36 -25.40
C HIS A 14 -37.06 -18.49 -26.40
N PRO A 15 -37.28 -18.61 -27.73
CA PRO A 15 -36.57 -17.85 -28.75
C PRO A 15 -36.56 -16.32 -28.60
N ARG A 16 -37.63 -15.76 -28.03
CA ARG A 16 -37.72 -14.33 -27.66
C ARG A 16 -36.52 -13.80 -26.84
N TYR A 17 -35.81 -14.66 -26.12
CA TYR A 17 -34.66 -14.28 -25.30
C TYR A 17 -33.32 -14.45 -26.04
N PHE A 18 -33.36 -14.82 -27.33
CA PHE A 18 -32.17 -14.92 -28.15
C PHE A 18 -31.74 -13.52 -28.56
N GLY A 19 -30.51 -13.17 -28.21
CA GLY A 19 -29.96 -11.84 -28.42
C GLY A 19 -28.65 -11.67 -27.65
N PRO A 20 -28.10 -10.45 -27.60
CA PRO A 20 -26.83 -10.17 -26.94
C PRO A 20 -26.83 -10.51 -25.44
N ASN A 21 -28.00 -10.55 -24.80
CA ASN A 21 -28.18 -10.87 -23.38
C ASN A 21 -28.51 -12.34 -23.11
N LEU A 22 -28.37 -13.23 -24.11
CA LEU A 22 -28.71 -14.66 -23.99
C LEU A 22 -28.04 -15.30 -22.78
N LEU A 23 -26.71 -15.18 -22.66
CA LEU A 23 -25.95 -15.79 -21.56
C LEU A 23 -26.39 -15.27 -20.20
N ASN A 24 -26.64 -13.97 -20.06
CA ASN A 24 -27.12 -13.39 -18.80
C ASN A 24 -28.53 -13.90 -18.45
N THR A 25 -29.39 -14.08 -19.45
CA THR A 25 -30.73 -14.64 -19.24
C THR A 25 -30.68 -16.09 -18.78
N VAL A 26 -29.78 -16.90 -19.38
CA VAL A 26 -29.54 -18.29 -18.95
C VAL A 26 -29.02 -18.33 -17.51
N LYS A 27 -28.07 -17.44 -17.14
CA LYS A 27 -27.56 -17.36 -15.75
C LYS A 27 -28.65 -16.97 -14.74
N GLN A 28 -29.44 -15.93 -15.03
CA GLN A 28 -30.53 -15.51 -14.14
C GLN A 28 -31.58 -16.61 -13.96
N LYS A 29 -31.89 -17.31 -15.05
CA LYS A 29 -32.83 -18.42 -15.03
C LYS A 29 -32.29 -19.62 -14.23
N LEU A 30 -30.98 -19.90 -14.31
CA LEU A 30 -30.33 -20.90 -13.47
C LEU A 30 -30.59 -20.59 -11.99
N PHE A 31 -30.23 -19.38 -11.54
CA PHE A 31 -30.36 -18.99 -10.13
C PHE A 31 -31.81 -19.15 -9.64
N THR A 32 -32.76 -18.70 -10.45
CA THR A 32 -34.19 -18.76 -10.09
C THR A 32 -34.74 -20.19 -10.03
N GLU A 33 -34.24 -21.10 -10.85
CA GLU A 33 -34.74 -22.48 -10.90
C GLU A 33 -34.06 -23.41 -9.90
N VAL A 34 -32.81 -23.15 -9.51
CA VAL A 34 -32.04 -24.09 -8.67
C VAL A 34 -31.89 -23.63 -7.22
N GLU A 35 -31.79 -22.33 -6.94
CA GLU A 35 -31.64 -21.84 -5.55
C GLU A 35 -32.93 -22.06 -4.75
N GLY A 36 -32.81 -22.59 -3.54
CA GLY A 36 -33.94 -22.97 -2.68
C GLY A 36 -34.54 -24.35 -3.00
N THR A 37 -34.09 -25.03 -4.05
CA THR A 37 -34.57 -26.39 -4.35
C THR A 37 -33.85 -27.43 -3.50
N CYS A 38 -34.54 -28.53 -3.18
CA CYS A 38 -33.94 -29.68 -2.51
C CYS A 38 -33.88 -30.88 -3.44
N THR A 39 -32.72 -31.52 -3.50
CA THR A 39 -32.57 -32.83 -4.14
C THR A 39 -32.20 -33.85 -3.08
N GLY A 40 -32.98 -34.93 -2.95
CA GLY A 40 -32.71 -35.96 -1.93
C GLY A 40 -31.30 -36.57 -1.99
N LYS A 41 -30.63 -36.51 -3.15
CA LYS A 41 -29.24 -36.97 -3.29
C LYS A 41 -28.21 -36.00 -2.70
N TYR A 42 -28.45 -34.70 -2.76
CA TYR A 42 -27.42 -33.67 -2.53
C TYR A 42 -27.75 -32.70 -1.40
N GLY A 43 -29.03 -32.56 -1.02
CA GLY A 43 -29.50 -31.61 -0.01
C GLY A 43 -30.21 -30.39 -0.62
N PHE A 44 -30.39 -29.37 0.20
CA PHE A 44 -30.94 -28.08 -0.23
C PHE A 44 -29.87 -27.25 -0.91
N VAL A 45 -30.15 -26.75 -2.11
CA VAL A 45 -29.29 -25.81 -2.82
C VAL A 45 -29.49 -24.43 -2.21
N ILE A 46 -28.50 -23.94 -1.48
CA ILE A 46 -28.58 -22.65 -0.79
C ILE A 46 -28.24 -21.51 -1.75
N ALA A 47 -27.13 -21.65 -2.47
CA ALA A 47 -26.66 -20.64 -3.40
C ALA A 47 -25.77 -21.26 -4.49
N VAL A 48 -25.90 -20.77 -5.72
CA VAL A 48 -24.97 -21.07 -6.81
C VAL A 48 -23.74 -20.19 -6.66
N THR A 49 -22.56 -20.79 -6.58
CA THR A 49 -21.30 -20.05 -6.40
C THR A 49 -20.65 -19.71 -7.74
N THR A 50 -20.57 -20.69 -8.64
CA THR A 50 -19.87 -20.54 -9.92
C THR A 50 -20.62 -21.28 -11.01
N ILE A 51 -20.56 -20.76 -12.23
CA ILE A 51 -21.09 -21.44 -13.42
C ILE A 51 -19.88 -21.85 -14.24
N ASP A 52 -19.57 -23.15 -14.23
CA ASP A 52 -18.36 -23.70 -14.84
C ASP A 52 -18.47 -23.73 -16.36
N ASN A 53 -19.65 -24.11 -16.88
CA ASN A 53 -19.88 -24.18 -18.32
C ASN A 53 -21.36 -24.03 -18.69
N ILE A 54 -21.65 -23.27 -19.74
CA ILE A 54 -22.96 -23.23 -20.41
C ILE A 54 -22.76 -23.90 -21.76
N GLY A 55 -23.31 -25.11 -21.92
CA GLY A 55 -23.18 -25.88 -23.15
C GLY A 55 -23.98 -25.29 -24.31
N ALA A 56 -23.72 -25.83 -25.51
CA ALA A 56 -24.43 -25.41 -26.72
C ALA A 56 -25.94 -25.68 -26.58
N GLY A 57 -26.74 -24.71 -27.04
CA GLY A 57 -28.20 -24.82 -27.00
C GLY A 57 -28.71 -25.88 -27.96
N ILE A 58 -29.50 -26.83 -27.45
CA ILE A 58 -30.12 -27.91 -28.21
C ILE A 58 -31.58 -27.52 -28.47
N ILE A 59 -31.94 -27.34 -29.75
CA ILE A 59 -33.33 -27.02 -30.13
C ILE A 59 -34.22 -28.24 -29.85
N GLN A 60 -35.30 -28.04 -29.09
CA GLN A 60 -36.30 -29.08 -28.87
C GLN A 60 -37.21 -29.22 -30.10
N PRO A 61 -37.28 -30.42 -30.71
CA PRO A 61 -38.15 -30.67 -31.86
C PRO A 61 -39.62 -30.37 -31.53
N GLY A 62 -40.32 -29.70 -32.44
CA GLY A 62 -41.77 -29.46 -32.36
C GLY A 62 -42.24 -28.34 -31.43
N ARG A 63 -41.40 -27.82 -30.52
CA ARG A 63 -41.77 -26.72 -29.60
C ARG A 63 -41.00 -25.41 -29.85
N GLY A 64 -39.87 -25.46 -30.57
CA GLY A 64 -39.06 -24.28 -30.88
C GLY A 64 -38.29 -23.69 -29.70
N PHE A 65 -38.36 -24.29 -28.50
CA PHE A 65 -37.52 -23.93 -27.36
C PHE A 65 -36.11 -24.46 -27.54
N VAL A 66 -35.14 -23.82 -26.88
CA VAL A 66 -33.75 -24.28 -26.84
C VAL A 66 -33.38 -24.65 -25.41
N LEU A 67 -32.79 -25.82 -25.25
CA LEU A 67 -32.32 -26.35 -23.99
C LEU A 67 -30.81 -26.10 -23.85
N TYR A 68 -30.41 -25.42 -22.78
CA TYR A 68 -29.02 -25.15 -22.47
C TYR A 68 -28.59 -26.05 -21.29
N PRO A 69 -27.71 -27.04 -21.50
CA PRO A 69 -27.14 -27.80 -20.40
C PRO A 69 -26.11 -26.93 -19.68
N VAL A 70 -26.29 -26.71 -18.38
CA VAL A 70 -25.42 -25.86 -17.57
C VAL A 70 -24.77 -26.68 -16.45
N LYS A 71 -23.44 -26.60 -16.36
CA LYS A 71 -22.67 -27.14 -15.23
C LYS A 71 -22.32 -25.99 -14.30
N TYR A 72 -22.63 -26.15 -13.02
CA TYR A 72 -22.43 -25.13 -12.00
C TYR A 72 -21.97 -25.76 -10.69
N LYS A 73 -21.37 -24.95 -9.83
CA LYS A 73 -21.10 -25.33 -8.44
C LYS A 73 -22.05 -24.58 -7.53
N ALA A 74 -22.52 -25.28 -6.51
CA ALA A 74 -23.41 -24.71 -5.52
C ALA A 74 -23.01 -25.15 -4.11
N ILE A 75 -23.35 -24.31 -3.14
CA ILE A 75 -23.34 -24.69 -1.72
C ILE A 75 -24.65 -25.40 -1.45
N VAL A 76 -24.54 -26.65 -1.02
CA VAL A 76 -25.69 -27.46 -0.61
C VAL A 76 -25.66 -27.69 0.89
N PHE A 77 -26.82 -27.57 1.52
CA PHE A 77 -27.06 -27.90 2.92
C PHE A 77 -27.59 -29.33 3.02
N ARG A 78 -26.81 -30.19 3.66
CA ARG A 78 -27.17 -31.58 3.94
C ARG A 78 -26.71 -31.97 5.34
N PRO A 79 -27.60 -31.96 6.34
CA PRO A 79 -27.25 -32.35 7.69
C PRO A 79 -27.08 -33.87 7.82
N PHE A 80 -26.30 -34.28 8.81
CA PHE A 80 -26.05 -35.70 9.10
C PHE A 80 -26.40 -36.06 10.55
N LYS A 81 -26.64 -37.35 10.79
CA LYS A 81 -26.93 -37.88 12.12
C LYS A 81 -25.76 -37.63 13.08
N GLY A 82 -26.05 -37.10 14.25
CA GLY A 82 -25.10 -36.77 15.32
C GLY A 82 -24.64 -35.31 15.32
N GLU A 83 -25.04 -34.50 14.32
CA GLU A 83 -24.71 -33.09 14.23
C GLU A 83 -25.53 -32.27 15.24
N VAL A 84 -24.89 -31.31 15.91
CA VAL A 84 -25.53 -30.37 16.84
C VAL A 84 -25.76 -29.06 16.10
N VAL A 85 -27.00 -28.57 16.12
CA VAL A 85 -27.48 -27.49 15.26
C VAL A 85 -28.40 -26.57 16.05
N ASP A 86 -28.39 -25.29 15.69
CA ASP A 86 -29.31 -24.31 16.24
C ASP A 86 -30.60 -24.31 15.42
N ALA A 87 -31.74 -24.27 16.09
CA ALA A 87 -33.06 -24.37 15.49
C ALA A 87 -34.02 -23.38 16.15
N VAL A 88 -34.97 -22.87 15.36
CA VAL A 88 -36.03 -21.98 15.86
C VAL A 88 -37.28 -22.81 16.12
N VAL A 89 -37.87 -22.68 17.30
CA VAL A 89 -39.12 -23.38 17.65
C VAL A 89 -40.29 -22.73 16.92
N THR A 90 -40.98 -23.49 16.06
CA THR A 90 -42.15 -23.00 15.32
C THR A 90 -43.46 -23.38 16.00
N GLN A 91 -43.53 -24.53 16.65
CA GLN A 91 -44.72 -24.97 17.36
C GLN A 91 -44.38 -25.87 18.55
N VAL A 92 -45.09 -25.65 19.65
CA VAL A 92 -44.96 -26.44 20.88
C VAL A 92 -46.27 -27.17 21.17
N ASN A 93 -46.23 -28.50 21.28
CA ASN A 93 -47.38 -29.34 21.59
C ASN A 93 -47.05 -30.37 22.68
N LYS A 94 -48.08 -31.01 23.25
CA LYS A 94 -47.93 -32.11 24.24
C LYS A 94 -47.08 -33.30 23.74
N VAL A 95 -47.01 -33.49 22.42
CA VAL A 95 -46.28 -34.61 21.79
C VAL A 95 -44.80 -34.27 21.58
N GLY A 96 -44.42 -32.98 21.56
CA GLY A 96 -43.06 -32.55 21.29
C GLY A 96 -42.96 -31.13 20.72
N LEU A 97 -41.77 -30.79 20.21
CA LEU A 97 -41.44 -29.50 19.61
C LEU A 97 -41.26 -29.65 18.09
N PHE A 98 -41.88 -28.75 17.33
CA PHE A 98 -41.54 -28.53 15.92
C PHE A 98 -40.58 -27.35 15.82
N THR A 99 -39.53 -27.56 15.05
CA THR A 99 -38.43 -26.61 14.91
C THR A 99 -38.02 -26.50 13.45
N GLU A 100 -37.49 -25.36 13.05
CA GLU A 100 -36.91 -25.13 11.73
C GLU A 100 -35.40 -24.90 11.86
N ILE A 101 -34.63 -25.65 11.07
CA ILE A 101 -33.19 -25.51 10.92
C ILE A 101 -32.96 -25.00 9.49
N GLY A 102 -33.10 -23.69 9.33
CA GLY A 102 -33.14 -23.05 8.03
C GLY A 102 -34.24 -23.61 7.12
N PRO A 103 -33.94 -24.14 5.92
CA PRO A 103 -34.96 -24.66 5.02
C PRO A 103 -35.49 -26.05 5.42
N MET A 104 -34.97 -26.65 6.49
CA MET A 104 -35.28 -28.01 6.92
C MET A 104 -36.15 -28.00 8.18
N SER A 105 -37.20 -28.84 8.20
CA SER A 105 -38.02 -29.02 9.39
C SER A 105 -37.49 -30.15 10.29
N CYS A 106 -37.57 -29.95 11.60
CA CYS A 106 -37.14 -30.90 12.61
C CYS A 106 -38.16 -31.08 13.72
N PHE A 107 -38.41 -32.34 14.09
CA PHE A 107 -39.30 -32.71 15.17
C PHE A 107 -38.52 -33.31 16.35
N ILE A 108 -38.78 -32.80 17.55
CA ILE A 108 -38.24 -33.33 18.81
C ILE A 108 -39.40 -33.96 19.57
N SER A 109 -39.36 -35.27 19.78
CA SER A 109 -40.37 -36.00 20.55
C SER A 109 -40.27 -35.68 22.04
N ARG A 110 -41.39 -35.73 22.79
CA ARG A 110 -41.40 -35.62 24.27
C ARG A 110 -40.40 -36.56 24.96
N HIS A 111 -40.14 -37.73 24.38
CA HIS A 111 -39.16 -38.69 24.91
C HIS A 111 -37.70 -38.27 24.71
N SER A 112 -37.46 -37.29 23.84
CA SER A 112 -36.15 -36.70 23.55
C SER A 112 -35.98 -35.30 24.16
N ILE A 113 -36.90 -34.91 25.04
CA ILE A 113 -36.84 -33.70 25.87
C ILE A 113 -36.52 -34.17 27.31
N PRO A 114 -35.66 -33.46 28.06
CA PRO A 114 -35.34 -33.81 29.43
C PRO A 114 -36.59 -34.05 30.30
N SER A 115 -36.50 -34.96 31.25
CA SER A 115 -37.63 -35.39 32.08
C SER A 115 -38.16 -34.28 32.98
N GLU A 116 -37.28 -33.36 33.37
CA GLU A 116 -37.52 -32.19 34.21
C GLU A 116 -38.36 -31.08 33.55
N MET A 117 -38.56 -31.12 32.23
CA MET A 117 -39.39 -30.15 31.51
C MET A 117 -40.81 -30.68 31.32
N GLU A 118 -41.81 -29.92 31.79
CA GLU A 118 -43.23 -30.21 31.65
C GLU A 118 -43.91 -29.28 30.63
N PHE A 119 -44.87 -29.82 29.88
CA PHE A 119 -45.65 -29.05 28.91
C PHE A 119 -46.78 -28.30 29.62
N ASP A 120 -46.80 -26.98 29.50
CA ASP A 120 -47.85 -26.12 30.02
C ASP A 120 -48.77 -25.64 28.88
N PRO A 121 -49.99 -26.20 28.76
CA PRO A 121 -50.96 -25.78 27.75
C PRO A 121 -51.67 -24.47 28.08
N ASN A 122 -51.57 -23.96 29.31
CA ASN A 122 -52.29 -22.76 29.75
C ASN A 122 -51.46 -21.48 29.54
N SER A 123 -50.16 -21.61 29.27
CA SER A 123 -49.31 -20.52 28.83
C SER A 123 -49.71 -20.03 27.43
N ASN A 124 -49.58 -18.72 27.19
CA ASN A 124 -49.86 -18.11 25.89
C ASN A 124 -48.63 -17.33 25.40
N PRO A 125 -47.78 -17.90 24.53
CA PRO A 125 -47.95 -19.18 23.82
C PRO A 125 -47.67 -20.44 24.66
N PRO A 126 -48.15 -21.64 24.24
CA PRO A 126 -47.85 -22.91 24.92
C PRO A 126 -46.34 -23.17 24.99
N CYS A 127 -45.86 -23.71 26.11
CA CYS A 127 -44.42 -23.87 26.36
C CYS A 127 -44.05 -25.17 27.09
N TYR A 128 -42.78 -25.54 27.03
CA TYR A 128 -42.17 -26.48 27.98
C TYR A 128 -41.40 -25.68 29.03
N LYS A 129 -41.57 -26.01 30.32
CA LYS A 129 -40.88 -25.33 31.42
C LYS A 129 -40.37 -26.30 32.47
N THR A 130 -39.27 -25.95 33.12
CA THR A 130 -38.77 -26.69 34.30
C THR A 130 -39.62 -26.39 35.54
N VAL A 131 -39.58 -27.27 36.54
CA VAL A 131 -40.33 -27.11 37.82
C VAL A 131 -39.94 -25.82 38.56
N ASP A 132 -38.67 -25.41 38.44
CA ASP A 132 -38.14 -24.18 39.04
C ASP A 132 -38.39 -22.93 38.17
N GLU A 133 -39.02 -23.08 36.99
CA GLU A 133 -39.28 -22.03 35.98
C GLU A 133 -38.03 -21.31 35.43
N ASP A 134 -36.83 -21.83 35.71
CA ASP A 134 -35.56 -21.26 35.23
C ASP A 134 -35.36 -21.36 33.71
N ILE A 135 -35.93 -22.39 33.07
CA ILE A 135 -35.81 -22.61 31.62
C ILE A 135 -37.22 -22.79 31.04
N VAL A 136 -37.55 -21.94 30.07
CA VAL A 136 -38.83 -21.98 29.33
C VAL A 136 -38.51 -22.04 27.84
N ILE A 137 -39.13 -22.99 27.13
CA ILE A 137 -39.06 -23.14 25.68
C ILE A 137 -40.45 -22.90 25.10
N GLN A 138 -40.59 -21.83 24.34
CA GLN A 138 -41.83 -21.41 23.68
C GLN A 138 -41.63 -21.19 22.18
N GLN A 139 -42.70 -20.86 21.48
CA GLN A 139 -42.63 -20.48 20.07
C GLN A 139 -41.68 -19.29 19.88
N ASP A 140 -40.92 -19.31 18.77
CA ASP A 140 -39.89 -18.36 18.36
C ASP A 140 -38.59 -18.38 19.18
N ASP A 141 -38.44 -19.28 20.16
CA ASP A 141 -37.18 -19.46 20.87
C ASP A 141 -36.13 -20.18 20.01
N GLU A 142 -34.87 -19.77 20.21
CA GLU A 142 -33.71 -20.41 19.59
C GLU A 142 -33.16 -21.49 20.52
N ILE A 143 -33.20 -22.75 20.07
CA ILE A 143 -32.73 -23.90 20.84
C ILE A 143 -31.62 -24.63 20.10
N ARG A 144 -30.69 -25.22 20.85
CA ARG A 144 -29.64 -26.08 20.30
C ARG A 144 -30.05 -27.54 20.46
N LEU A 145 -30.10 -28.28 19.36
CA LEU A 145 -30.52 -29.68 19.35
C LEU A 145 -29.49 -30.55 18.64
N LYS A 146 -29.50 -31.85 18.94
CA LYS A 146 -28.71 -32.84 18.20
C LYS A 146 -29.60 -33.65 17.27
N ILE A 147 -29.20 -33.76 16.01
CA ILE A 147 -29.91 -34.54 15.00
C ILE A 147 -29.69 -36.04 15.26
N VAL A 148 -30.76 -36.76 15.59
CA VAL A 148 -30.74 -38.21 15.85
C VAL A 148 -31.03 -39.01 14.58
N GLY A 149 -31.74 -38.42 13.63
CA GLY A 149 -32.02 -39.06 12.35
C GLY A 149 -32.49 -38.05 11.31
N THR A 150 -32.29 -38.38 10.04
CA THR A 150 -32.84 -37.64 8.91
C THR A 150 -33.65 -38.58 8.03
N ARG A 151 -34.79 -38.11 7.56
CA ARG A 151 -35.62 -38.74 6.55
C ARG A 151 -35.56 -37.88 5.30
N VAL A 152 -35.17 -38.47 4.18
CA VAL A 152 -35.02 -37.78 2.91
C VAL A 152 -36.17 -38.17 2.00
N ASP A 153 -37.01 -37.21 1.64
CA ASP A 153 -38.03 -37.37 0.59
C ASP A 153 -37.51 -36.73 -0.72
N LYS A 154 -38.31 -36.74 -1.79
CA LYS A 154 -37.85 -36.31 -3.14
C LYS A 154 -37.48 -34.83 -3.19
N ASN A 155 -38.24 -33.98 -2.50
CA ASN A 155 -38.14 -32.52 -2.54
C ASN A 155 -37.90 -31.89 -1.17
N ASP A 156 -37.73 -32.70 -0.12
CA ASP A 156 -37.62 -32.19 1.25
C ASP A 156 -36.83 -33.16 2.13
N ILE A 157 -36.25 -32.65 3.22
CA ILE A 157 -35.54 -33.43 4.23
C ILE A 157 -36.16 -33.10 5.58
N PHE A 158 -36.53 -34.13 6.34
CA PHE A 158 -37.06 -34.00 7.69
C PHE A 158 -36.03 -34.54 8.68
N ALA A 159 -35.79 -33.82 9.77
CA ALA A 159 -34.91 -34.27 10.84
C ALA A 159 -35.67 -34.64 12.11
N ILE A 160 -35.12 -35.58 12.87
CA ILE A 160 -35.57 -35.91 14.23
C ILE A 160 -34.45 -35.48 15.19
N GLY A 161 -34.80 -34.64 16.16
CA GLY A 161 -33.86 -34.03 17.11
C GLY A 161 -33.96 -34.60 18.53
N SER A 162 -32.96 -34.30 19.35
CA SER A 162 -32.93 -34.59 20.79
C SER A 162 -32.26 -33.44 21.57
N LEU A 163 -32.73 -33.22 22.80
CA LEU A 163 -32.23 -32.23 23.76
C LEU A 163 -31.53 -32.87 24.98
N MET A 164 -31.43 -34.20 25.06
CA MET A 164 -30.96 -34.93 26.26
C MET A 164 -29.43 -35.06 26.44
N ASP A 165 -28.59 -34.29 25.72
CA ASP A 165 -27.13 -34.32 25.88
C ASP A 165 -26.64 -33.05 26.61
N ASP A 166 -25.61 -33.18 27.48
CA ASP A 166 -25.08 -32.19 28.46
C ASP A 166 -24.68 -30.79 27.92
N TYR A 167 -24.86 -30.50 26.63
CA TYR A 167 -24.51 -29.22 25.97
C TYR A 167 -25.70 -28.57 25.24
N LEU A 168 -26.92 -29.02 25.52
CA LEU A 168 -28.14 -28.65 24.78
C LEU A 168 -29.10 -27.75 25.57
N ASP A 169 -28.80 -27.46 26.84
CA ASP A 169 -29.60 -26.51 27.65
C ASP A 169 -29.19 -25.05 27.40
N GLY A 170 -30.14 -24.31 26.84
CA GLY A 170 -30.02 -22.89 26.51
C GLY A 170 -29.99 -22.03 27.77
N GLY A 171 -28.84 -21.40 28.04
CA GLY A 171 -28.73 -20.48 29.16
C GLY A 171 -27.33 -19.94 29.38
N ARG A 172 -26.76 -19.24 28.40
CA ARG A 172 -25.72 -18.20 28.60
C ARG A 172 -25.40 -17.51 27.29
N GLY A 173 -25.61 -16.19 27.27
CA GLY A 173 -25.20 -15.32 26.18
C GLY A 173 -23.69 -15.40 25.98
N ASP A 174 -23.28 -15.74 24.76
CA ASP A 174 -21.95 -15.44 24.27
C ASP A 174 -22.00 -15.33 22.74
N GLU A 175 -21.30 -14.34 22.21
CA GLU A 175 -21.33 -13.87 20.84
C GLU A 175 -21.04 -14.99 19.81
N ARG A 176 -22.08 -15.52 19.13
CA ARG A 176 -21.91 -16.30 17.90
C ARG A 176 -23.05 -16.04 16.91
N LEU A 177 -22.65 -15.80 15.66
CA LEU A 177 -23.52 -15.49 14.52
C LEU A 177 -24.66 -16.50 14.36
N SER A 178 -25.90 -16.08 14.64
CA SER A 178 -27.09 -16.81 14.23
C SER A 178 -27.45 -16.43 12.79
N VAL A 179 -27.27 -17.38 11.87
CA VAL A 179 -27.74 -17.27 10.49
C VAL A 179 -29.22 -17.63 10.48
N ARG A 180 -30.10 -16.63 10.48
CA ARG A 180 -31.52 -16.83 10.14
C ARG A 180 -31.62 -17.17 8.65
N VAL A 181 -31.78 -18.44 8.31
CA VAL A 181 -32.25 -18.83 6.97
C VAL A 181 -33.77 -18.82 7.02
N VAL A 182 -34.36 -17.69 6.62
CA VAL A 182 -35.80 -17.53 6.46
C VAL A 182 -36.24 -18.37 5.25
N SER A 183 -37.28 -19.19 5.44
CA SER A 183 -37.97 -19.95 4.39
C SER A 183 -38.33 -19.08 3.17
N PRO A 184 -38.22 -19.58 1.93
CA PRO A 184 -38.28 -18.75 0.74
C PRO A 184 -39.72 -18.42 0.38
N VAL A 185 -40.20 -17.25 0.80
CA VAL A 185 -41.19 -16.52 0.02
C VAL A 185 -40.48 -15.29 -0.54
N CYS A 186 -40.46 -15.23 -1.86
CA CYS A 186 -39.72 -14.30 -2.69
C CYS A 186 -39.75 -12.84 -2.18
N ASP A 187 -38.60 -12.33 -1.73
CA ASP A 187 -38.33 -10.90 -1.83
C ASP A 187 -36.83 -10.61 -1.98
N GLY A 188 -36.49 -9.67 -2.88
CA GLY A 188 -35.12 -9.40 -3.33
C GLY A 188 -34.18 -8.85 -2.24
N ALA A 189 -34.74 -8.39 -1.11
CA ALA A 189 -33.99 -7.87 0.03
C ALA A 189 -33.34 -8.98 0.88
N VAL A 190 -33.96 -10.17 0.96
CA VAL A 190 -33.47 -11.29 1.78
C VAL A 190 -32.21 -11.91 1.16
N ARG A 191 -32.08 -11.87 -0.17
CA ARG A 191 -30.85 -12.26 -0.89
C ARG A 191 -29.65 -11.42 -0.46
N SER A 192 -29.83 -10.10 -0.30
CA SER A 192 -28.77 -9.20 0.19
C SER A 192 -28.38 -9.55 1.61
N PHE A 193 -29.35 -9.81 2.48
CA PHE A 193 -29.13 -10.09 3.90
C PHE A 193 -28.46 -11.45 4.15
N ILE A 194 -28.86 -12.51 3.42
CA ILE A 194 -28.22 -13.84 3.51
C ILE A 194 -26.81 -13.81 2.90
N LEU A 195 -26.59 -13.07 1.80
CA LEU A 195 -25.24 -12.81 1.29
C LEU A 195 -24.41 -12.01 2.31
N GLU A 196 -24.93 -10.95 2.91
CA GLU A 196 -24.21 -10.12 3.89
C GLU A 196 -23.83 -10.90 5.17
N LEU A 197 -24.74 -11.72 5.70
CA LEU A 197 -24.46 -12.53 6.90
C LEU A 197 -23.45 -13.65 6.65
N PHE A 198 -23.46 -14.29 5.47
CA PHE A 198 -22.44 -15.30 5.12
C PHE A 198 -21.10 -14.69 4.68
N HIS A 199 -21.09 -13.48 4.11
CA HIS A 199 -19.85 -12.71 3.87
C HIS A 199 -19.09 -12.41 5.17
N SER A 200 -19.77 -12.43 6.32
CA SER A 200 -19.13 -12.22 7.62
C SER A 200 -18.53 -13.49 8.24
N VAL A 201 -18.92 -14.70 7.80
CA VAL A 201 -18.45 -15.99 8.37
C VAL A 201 -17.39 -16.67 7.49
N PHE A 202 -17.44 -16.47 6.19
CA PHE A 202 -16.34 -16.80 5.28
C PHE A 202 -15.74 -15.49 4.76
N ILE A 203 -14.69 -14.99 5.42
CA ILE A 203 -13.88 -13.91 4.84
C ILE A 203 -13.24 -14.49 3.58
N VAL A 204 -13.84 -14.22 2.43
CA VAL A 204 -13.17 -14.31 1.14
C VAL A 204 -13.53 -13.05 0.39
N THR A 205 -12.71 -12.03 0.62
CA THR A 205 -12.85 -10.69 0.03
C THR A 205 -11.56 -10.39 -0.73
N GLU A 206 -11.70 -9.94 -1.98
CA GLU A 206 -10.57 -9.44 -2.76
C GLU A 206 -9.84 -8.37 -1.93
N THR A 207 -8.55 -8.58 -1.67
CA THR A 207 -7.82 -7.76 -0.70
C THR A 207 -6.83 -6.84 -1.41
N LEU A 208 -6.95 -5.54 -1.16
CA LEU A 208 -6.00 -4.51 -1.55
C LEU A 208 -5.13 -4.13 -0.36
N TYR A 209 -3.86 -4.52 -0.39
CA TYR A 209 -2.86 -4.13 0.60
C TYR A 209 -2.29 -2.74 0.28
N SER A 210 -2.36 -1.80 1.23
CA SER A 210 -1.76 -0.48 1.08
C SER A 210 -1.56 0.23 2.42
N TYR A 211 -0.84 1.34 2.46
CA TYR A 211 -0.89 2.24 3.62
C TYR A 211 -2.05 3.25 3.47
N PRO A 212 -2.55 3.85 4.58
CA PRO A 212 -3.62 4.84 4.54
C PRO A 212 -3.26 6.07 3.68
N GLU A 213 -4.25 6.74 3.09
CA GLU A 213 -4.05 7.94 2.25
C GLU A 213 -3.14 7.76 1.02
N ASN A 214 -2.94 6.52 0.55
CA ASN A 214 -2.16 6.25 -0.65
C ASN A 214 -2.95 6.58 -1.92
N TRP A 215 -2.60 7.69 -2.58
CA TRP A 215 -3.22 8.11 -3.84
C TRP A 215 -3.13 7.07 -4.96
N ARG A 216 -2.13 6.18 -4.93
CA ARG A 216 -2.02 5.08 -5.89
C ARG A 216 -3.10 4.01 -5.67
N ALA A 217 -3.48 3.77 -4.41
CA ALA A 217 -4.53 2.84 -4.04
C ALA A 217 -5.93 3.41 -4.30
N PHE A 218 -6.09 4.73 -4.17
CA PHE A 218 -7.36 5.40 -4.50
C PHE A 218 -7.83 5.14 -5.92
N LYS A 219 -6.91 5.00 -6.90
CA LYS A 219 -7.27 4.64 -8.28
C LYS A 219 -8.08 3.33 -8.33
N ALA A 220 -7.57 2.30 -7.66
CA ALA A 220 -8.22 1.00 -7.59
C ALA A 220 -9.53 1.03 -6.80
N GLN A 221 -9.56 1.75 -5.68
CA GLN A 221 -10.76 1.89 -4.85
C GLN A 221 -11.88 2.63 -5.58
N ILE A 222 -11.57 3.73 -6.27
CA ILE A 222 -12.56 4.49 -7.06
C ILE A 222 -13.04 3.67 -8.26
N ALA A 223 -12.14 2.95 -8.95
CA ALA A 223 -12.52 2.04 -10.02
C ALA A 223 -13.50 0.96 -9.54
N ALA A 224 -13.25 0.38 -8.36
CA ALA A 224 -14.12 -0.60 -7.73
C ALA A 224 -15.52 -0.02 -7.39
N GLN A 225 -15.60 1.25 -6.95
CA GLN A 225 -16.90 1.91 -6.71
C GLN A 225 -17.74 2.04 -7.98
N TYR A 226 -17.13 2.23 -9.14
CA TYR A 226 -17.84 2.32 -10.42
C TYR A 226 -18.18 0.95 -11.02
N SER A 227 -17.36 -0.08 -10.79
CA SER A 227 -17.61 -1.43 -11.30
C SER A 227 -18.52 -2.25 -10.38
N GLY A 228 -18.64 -1.88 -9.10
CA GLY A 228 -19.33 -2.66 -8.07
C GLY A 228 -18.48 -3.80 -7.51
N ALA A 229 -17.15 -3.80 -7.74
CA ALA A 229 -16.26 -4.81 -7.19
C ALA A 229 -16.15 -4.69 -5.66
N SER A 230 -16.25 -5.82 -4.96
CA SER A 230 -16.15 -5.88 -3.49
C SER A 230 -14.68 -5.94 -3.05
N LEU A 231 -14.12 -4.77 -2.74
CA LEU A 231 -12.70 -4.62 -2.44
C LEU A 231 -12.47 -4.32 -0.95
N LYS A 232 -11.80 -5.23 -0.24
CA LYS A 232 -11.34 -5.02 1.13
C LYS A 232 -9.99 -4.34 1.14
N VAL A 233 -9.88 -3.17 1.78
CA VAL A 233 -8.60 -2.46 1.91
C VAL A 233 -7.92 -2.86 3.23
N ALA A 234 -6.80 -3.58 3.13
CA ALA A 234 -5.95 -3.91 4.26
C ALA A 234 -4.89 -2.80 4.43
N SER A 235 -5.17 -1.85 5.32
CA SER A 235 -4.27 -0.69 5.56
C SER A 235 -3.81 -0.45 6.98
N ASN A 236 -4.34 -1.19 7.94
CA ASN A 236 -4.03 -1.02 9.36
C ASN A 236 -3.62 -2.36 9.99
N SER A 237 -2.87 -2.27 11.09
CA SER A 237 -2.52 -3.43 11.91
C SER A 237 -3.79 -4.10 12.49
N PRO A 238 -3.88 -5.45 12.55
CA PRO A 238 -2.87 -6.45 12.21
C PRO A 238 -2.83 -6.84 10.72
N ALA A 239 -3.79 -6.39 9.91
CA ALA A 239 -3.95 -6.83 8.53
C ALA A 239 -2.79 -6.35 7.62
N PHE A 240 -2.28 -5.14 7.84
CA PHE A 240 -1.13 -4.61 7.10
C PHE A 240 -0.39 -3.54 7.91
N THR A 241 0.93 -3.70 8.04
CA THR A 241 1.85 -2.72 8.63
C THR A 241 2.94 -2.37 7.60
N PHE A 242 2.90 -1.13 7.10
CA PHE A 242 3.87 -0.67 6.10
C PHE A 242 5.30 -0.69 6.63
N GLY A 243 6.22 -1.21 5.83
CA GLY A 243 7.63 -1.44 6.21
C GLY A 243 7.88 -2.77 6.90
N GLN A 244 6.84 -3.48 7.37
CA GLN A 244 6.94 -4.79 7.99
C GLN A 244 6.28 -5.87 7.11
N THR A 245 4.95 -5.82 6.96
CA THR A 245 4.17 -6.83 6.22
C THR A 245 4.67 -6.99 4.78
N ASN A 246 4.90 -5.88 4.08
CA ASN A 246 5.36 -5.87 2.69
C ASN A 246 6.82 -6.32 2.49
N ARG A 247 7.54 -6.60 3.58
CA ARG A 247 8.91 -7.15 3.56
C ARG A 247 8.96 -8.62 4.01
N THR A 248 7.84 -9.18 4.46
CA THR A 248 7.80 -10.59 4.88
C THR A 248 7.99 -11.53 3.68
N PRO A 249 8.62 -12.71 3.88
CA PRO A 249 8.77 -13.70 2.80
C PRO A 249 7.43 -14.11 2.17
N ALA A 250 6.38 -14.25 2.98
CA ALA A 250 5.04 -14.58 2.50
C ALA A 250 4.47 -13.52 1.55
N PHE A 251 4.67 -12.24 1.87
CA PHE A 251 4.23 -11.15 1.00
C PHE A 251 5.09 -11.04 -0.25
N LEU A 252 6.42 -11.18 -0.13
CA LEU A 252 7.34 -11.11 -1.26
C LEU A 252 7.17 -12.27 -2.26
N ASN A 253 6.71 -13.43 -1.79
CA ASN A 253 6.37 -14.56 -2.66
C ASN A 253 5.25 -14.21 -3.66
N ASN A 254 4.25 -13.45 -3.21
CA ASN A 254 3.13 -13.02 -4.04
C ASN A 254 3.40 -11.68 -4.75
N PHE A 255 4.22 -10.81 -4.13
CA PHE A 255 4.52 -9.46 -4.58
C PHE A 255 6.04 -9.20 -4.52
N PRO A 256 6.81 -9.62 -5.55
CA PRO A 256 8.28 -9.64 -5.51
C PRO A 256 8.95 -8.30 -5.24
N LEU A 257 8.29 -7.20 -5.61
CA LEU A 257 8.83 -5.84 -5.42
C LEU A 257 8.64 -5.31 -3.99
N GLY A 258 7.83 -5.97 -3.15
CA GLY A 258 7.51 -5.49 -1.79
C GLY A 258 6.86 -4.10 -1.77
N LYS A 259 6.26 -3.68 -2.89
CA LYS A 259 5.59 -2.38 -3.06
C LYS A 259 4.09 -2.51 -2.87
N VAL A 260 3.46 -1.39 -2.56
CA VAL A 260 1.99 -1.26 -2.48
C VAL A 260 1.51 -0.07 -3.31
N PRO A 261 0.29 -0.10 -3.90
CA PRO A 261 -0.77 -1.10 -3.70
C PRO A 261 -0.45 -2.47 -4.32
N ALA A 262 -0.92 -3.52 -3.63
CA ALA A 262 -0.83 -4.91 -4.06
C ALA A 262 -2.20 -5.57 -3.89
N TYR A 263 -2.62 -6.34 -4.89
CA TYR A 263 -3.95 -6.94 -4.95
C TYR A 263 -3.87 -8.46 -4.88
N GLN A 264 -4.74 -9.07 -4.09
CA GLN A 264 -4.91 -10.51 -4.04
C GLN A 264 -6.39 -10.87 -4.17
N GLY A 265 -6.71 -11.59 -5.25
CA GLY A 265 -8.01 -12.19 -5.49
C GLY A 265 -8.26 -13.40 -4.60
N ASP A 266 -9.51 -13.81 -4.55
CA ASP A 266 -9.98 -14.99 -3.83
C ASP A 266 -9.48 -16.31 -4.44
N ASP A 267 -9.32 -16.34 -5.75
CA ASP A 267 -8.75 -17.42 -6.56
C ASP A 267 -7.21 -17.55 -6.41
N GLY A 268 -6.60 -16.70 -5.58
CA GLY A 268 -5.14 -16.61 -5.40
C GLY A 268 -4.44 -15.77 -6.46
N PHE A 269 -5.17 -15.15 -7.39
CA PHE A 269 -4.60 -14.24 -8.38
C PHE A 269 -3.97 -13.03 -7.70
N CYS A 270 -2.66 -12.85 -7.88
CA CYS A 270 -1.92 -11.75 -7.31
C CYS A 270 -1.55 -10.75 -8.41
N LEU A 271 -1.80 -9.47 -8.16
CA LEU A 271 -1.49 -8.39 -9.08
C LEU A 271 -0.79 -7.25 -8.35
N PHE A 272 0.35 -6.81 -8.89
CA PHE A 272 1.06 -5.62 -8.47
C PHE A 272 1.04 -4.58 -9.60
N GLU A 273 1.41 -3.33 -9.27
CA GLU A 273 1.22 -2.11 -10.08
C GLU A 273 -0.17 -1.47 -10.00
N SER A 274 -0.19 -0.21 -9.57
CA SER A 274 -1.45 0.51 -9.31
C SER A 274 -2.36 0.68 -10.53
N ASN A 275 -1.79 0.88 -11.72
CA ASN A 275 -2.57 1.00 -12.96
C ASN A 275 -3.16 -0.35 -13.39
N ALA A 276 -2.39 -1.43 -13.24
CA ALA A 276 -2.85 -2.78 -13.57
C ALA A 276 -4.01 -3.18 -12.65
N ILE A 277 -3.88 -2.93 -11.34
CA ILE A 277 -4.94 -3.19 -10.36
C ILE A 277 -6.20 -2.36 -10.67
N ALA A 278 -6.06 -1.07 -10.94
CA ALA A 278 -7.20 -0.22 -11.29
C ALA A 278 -7.88 -0.68 -12.60
N HIS A 279 -7.09 -1.12 -13.60
CA HIS A 279 -7.61 -1.65 -14.85
C HIS A 279 -8.33 -2.99 -14.66
N TYR A 280 -7.80 -3.87 -13.81
CA TYR A 280 -8.42 -5.16 -13.49
C TYR A 280 -9.77 -4.98 -12.80
N LEU A 281 -9.85 -4.07 -11.82
CA LEU A 281 -11.07 -3.76 -11.06
C LEU A 281 -12.07 -2.87 -11.81
N SER A 282 -11.74 -2.46 -13.04
CA SER A 282 -12.58 -1.57 -13.85
C SER A 282 -13.56 -2.31 -14.74
N SER A 283 -14.74 -1.71 -14.94
CA SER A 283 -15.69 -2.15 -15.98
C SER A 283 -15.22 -1.77 -17.38
N ASP A 284 -15.80 -2.39 -18.41
CA ASP A 284 -15.51 -2.06 -19.82
C ASP A 284 -15.77 -0.57 -20.14
N ALA A 285 -16.76 0.03 -19.48
CA ALA A 285 -17.06 1.45 -19.64
C ALA A 285 -15.90 2.34 -19.16
N LEU A 286 -15.26 1.97 -18.05
CA LEU A 286 -14.10 2.70 -17.52
C LEU A 286 -12.82 2.47 -18.32
N ARG A 287 -12.66 1.27 -18.89
CA ARG A 287 -11.51 0.90 -19.75
C ARG A 287 -11.58 1.51 -21.15
N GLY A 288 -12.76 1.93 -21.57
CA GLY A 288 -13.03 2.42 -22.92
C GLY A 288 -13.67 1.31 -23.77
N ALA A 289 -14.94 1.49 -24.12
CA ALA A 289 -15.74 0.48 -24.82
C ALA A 289 -15.32 0.26 -26.29
N THR A 290 -14.51 1.15 -26.86
CA THR A 290 -13.97 1.04 -28.22
C THR A 290 -12.44 1.02 -28.19
N PRO A 291 -11.77 0.41 -29.19
CA PRO A 291 -10.31 0.42 -29.27
C PRO A 291 -9.70 1.83 -29.21
N GLN A 292 -10.35 2.81 -29.83
CA GLN A 292 -9.93 4.20 -29.81
C GLN A 292 -10.05 4.82 -28.41
N ALA A 293 -11.17 4.57 -27.72
CA ALA A 293 -11.35 5.05 -26.35
C ALA A 293 -10.35 4.38 -25.39
N ALA A 294 -10.13 3.07 -25.52
CA ALA A 294 -9.16 2.34 -24.71
C ALA A 294 -7.72 2.87 -24.91
N ALA A 295 -7.34 3.16 -26.16
CA ALA A 295 -6.05 3.77 -26.46
C ALA A 295 -5.91 5.17 -25.85
N GLN A 296 -6.97 5.99 -25.90
CA GLN A 296 -6.99 7.31 -25.26
C GLN A 296 -6.93 7.22 -23.73
N VAL A 297 -7.60 6.23 -23.14
CA VAL A 297 -7.49 5.97 -21.69
C VAL A 297 -6.05 5.65 -21.31
N LEU A 298 -5.41 4.73 -22.05
CA LEU A 298 -4.01 4.38 -21.83
C LEU A 298 -3.06 5.57 -22.03
N GLN A 299 -3.33 6.43 -23.02
CA GLN A 299 -2.55 7.64 -23.26
C GLN A 299 -2.53 8.55 -22.01
N TRP A 300 -3.70 8.81 -21.42
CA TRP A 300 -3.79 9.67 -20.24
C TRP A 300 -3.25 9.04 -18.96
N VAL A 301 -3.39 7.72 -18.82
CA VAL A 301 -2.74 6.96 -17.73
C VAL A 301 -1.22 7.09 -17.81
N SER A 302 -0.64 6.87 -19.00
CA SER A 302 0.80 7.01 -19.23
C SER A 302 1.27 8.47 -19.06
N PHE A 303 0.49 9.44 -19.53
CA PHE A 303 0.77 10.87 -19.34
C PHE A 303 0.83 11.24 -17.86
N ALA A 304 -0.06 10.68 -17.03
CA ALA A 304 -0.03 10.93 -15.59
C ALA A 304 1.28 10.40 -14.97
N ASP A 305 1.71 9.20 -15.37
CA ASP A 305 2.94 8.57 -14.85
C ASP A 305 4.22 9.28 -15.29
N SER A 306 4.29 9.79 -16.52
CA SER A 306 5.50 10.46 -17.03
C SER A 306 5.55 11.96 -16.75
N GLU A 307 4.44 12.68 -16.94
CA GLU A 307 4.42 14.14 -16.96
C GLU A 307 3.91 14.76 -15.66
N ILE A 308 3.08 14.05 -14.88
CA ILE A 308 2.47 14.61 -13.66
C ILE A 308 3.16 14.10 -12.41
N ILE A 309 3.30 12.78 -12.26
CA ILE A 309 3.73 12.16 -11.00
C ILE A 309 5.17 12.56 -10.60
N PRO A 310 6.17 12.56 -11.50
CA PRO A 310 7.53 12.95 -11.13
C PRO A 310 7.63 14.40 -10.62
N PRO A 311 7.14 15.43 -11.36
CA PRO A 311 7.22 16.79 -10.86
C PRO A 311 6.26 17.04 -9.68
N ALA A 312 5.09 16.40 -9.63
CA ALA A 312 4.21 16.48 -8.46
C ALA A 312 4.91 15.97 -7.19
N SER A 313 5.63 14.85 -7.29
CA SER A 313 6.38 14.28 -6.16
C SER A 313 7.52 15.19 -5.73
N ALA A 314 8.31 15.71 -6.68
CA ALA A 314 9.42 16.63 -6.41
C ALA A 314 8.96 17.95 -5.74
N TRP A 315 7.73 18.38 -6.00
CA TRP A 315 7.17 19.59 -5.42
C TRP A 315 6.47 19.34 -4.07
N VAL A 316 5.64 18.29 -3.96
CA VAL A 316 4.80 18.03 -2.78
C VAL A 316 5.55 17.31 -1.66
N PHE A 317 6.43 16.36 -1.96
CA PHE A 317 7.06 15.54 -0.90
C PHE A 317 7.88 16.36 0.11
N PRO A 318 8.56 17.46 -0.28
CA PRO A 318 9.12 18.39 0.68
C PRO A 318 8.08 19.03 1.63
N THR A 319 6.90 19.42 1.13
CA THR A 319 5.87 20.05 1.98
C THR A 319 5.26 19.07 2.99
N LEU A 320 5.36 17.78 2.71
CA LEU A 320 4.93 16.70 3.61
C LEU A 320 6.05 16.19 4.54
N GLY A 321 7.27 16.72 4.42
CA GLY A 321 8.42 16.24 5.21
C GLY A 321 8.92 14.85 4.81
N ILE A 322 8.60 14.38 3.60
CA ILE A 322 9.06 13.08 3.09
C ILE A 322 10.45 13.20 2.44
N MET A 323 10.71 14.35 1.81
CA MET A 323 11.97 14.65 1.12
C MET A 323 12.55 15.97 1.60
N GLN A 324 13.87 16.12 1.51
CA GLN A 324 14.51 17.40 1.75
C GLN A 324 14.14 18.38 0.64
N PHE A 325 13.89 19.63 1.01
CA PHE A 325 13.62 20.69 0.04
C PHE A 325 14.86 21.01 -0.81
N ASN A 326 14.69 21.00 -2.13
CA ASN A 326 15.69 21.46 -3.08
C ASN A 326 15.06 22.53 -3.98
N LYS A 327 15.54 23.77 -3.85
CA LYS A 327 14.98 24.93 -4.56
C LYS A 327 14.98 24.75 -6.08
N GLN A 328 16.10 24.30 -6.67
CA GLN A 328 16.20 24.15 -8.13
C GLN A 328 15.26 23.06 -8.64
N ALA A 329 15.22 21.91 -7.96
CA ALA A 329 14.33 20.82 -8.32
C ALA A 329 12.85 21.22 -8.17
N THR A 330 12.50 21.97 -7.13
CA THR A 330 11.13 22.45 -6.91
C THR A 330 10.72 23.49 -7.95
N GLU A 331 11.58 24.44 -8.33
CA GLU A 331 11.23 25.41 -9.39
C GLU A 331 11.07 24.73 -10.75
N GLN A 332 11.96 23.78 -11.09
CA GLN A 332 11.80 22.98 -12.31
C GLN A 332 10.48 22.19 -12.30
N ALA A 333 10.16 21.56 -11.17
CA ALA A 333 8.91 20.82 -10.99
C ALA A 333 7.67 21.71 -11.17
N LYS A 334 7.71 22.97 -10.71
CA LYS A 334 6.62 23.94 -10.95
C LYS A 334 6.41 24.20 -12.44
N GLU A 335 7.48 24.42 -13.19
CA GLU A 335 7.40 24.65 -14.64
C GLU A 335 6.88 23.44 -15.40
N ASP A 336 7.31 22.23 -15.00
CA ASP A 336 6.81 21.00 -15.62
C ASP A 336 5.32 20.75 -15.27
N VAL A 337 4.89 21.03 -14.04
CA VAL A 337 3.46 21.01 -13.67
C VAL A 337 2.67 22.03 -14.47
N LYS A 338 3.17 23.26 -14.66
CA LYS A 338 2.51 24.27 -15.51
C LYS A 338 2.34 23.77 -16.95
N ARG A 339 3.33 23.08 -17.51
CA ARG A 339 3.25 22.49 -18.85
C ARG A 339 2.15 21.43 -18.91
N ALA A 340 2.13 20.50 -17.96
CA ALA A 340 1.10 19.47 -17.89
C ALA A 340 -0.32 20.06 -17.73
N LEU A 341 -0.48 21.06 -16.86
CA LEU A 341 -1.73 21.80 -16.67
C LEU A 341 -2.18 22.52 -17.94
N THR A 342 -1.25 23.09 -18.70
CA THR A 342 -1.55 23.77 -19.97
C THR A 342 -2.14 22.80 -21.00
N ILE A 343 -1.52 21.62 -21.15
CA ILE A 343 -1.99 20.56 -22.05
C ILE A 343 -3.40 20.10 -21.65
N LEU A 344 -3.61 19.82 -20.36
CA LEU A 344 -4.92 19.42 -19.83
C LEU A 344 -5.97 20.52 -20.04
N ASN A 345 -5.62 21.79 -19.80
CA ASN A 345 -6.54 22.92 -19.90
C ASN A 345 -7.04 23.13 -21.34
N GLN A 346 -6.14 22.92 -22.31
CA GLN A 346 -6.49 22.97 -23.74
C GLN A 346 -7.38 21.78 -24.12
N HIS A 347 -7.04 20.57 -23.70
CA HIS A 347 -7.83 19.37 -24.00
C HIS A 347 -9.25 19.43 -23.43
N LEU A 348 -9.38 19.94 -22.20
CA LEU A 348 -10.64 20.09 -21.45
C LEU A 348 -11.45 21.34 -21.83
N ASN A 349 -10.98 22.15 -22.79
CA ASN A 349 -11.69 23.36 -23.20
C ASN A 349 -13.08 23.07 -23.78
N THR A 350 -13.22 21.95 -24.50
CA THR A 350 -14.47 21.53 -25.16
C THR A 350 -14.99 20.18 -24.64
N ARG A 351 -14.47 19.71 -23.50
CA ARG A 351 -14.77 18.36 -22.98
C ARG A 351 -15.18 18.42 -21.52
N THR A 352 -16.06 17.50 -21.12
CA THR A 352 -16.44 17.33 -19.71
C THR A 352 -15.46 16.44 -18.98
N PHE A 353 -15.02 15.37 -19.64
CA PHE A 353 -14.09 14.36 -19.14
C PHE A 353 -12.98 14.09 -20.16
N LEU A 354 -11.91 13.43 -19.74
CA LEU A 354 -10.74 13.23 -20.60
C LEU A 354 -11.03 12.36 -21.83
N VAL A 355 -11.91 11.36 -21.68
CA VAL A 355 -12.25 10.41 -22.74
C VAL A 355 -13.76 10.14 -22.78
N GLY A 356 -14.36 10.22 -23.96
CA GLY A 356 -15.72 9.70 -24.22
C GLY A 356 -16.88 10.39 -23.47
N GLU A 357 -16.71 11.62 -23.01
CA GLU A 357 -17.72 12.41 -22.26
C GLU A 357 -18.34 11.68 -21.05
N ARG A 358 -17.57 10.80 -20.43
CA ARG A 358 -17.91 10.15 -19.16
C ARG A 358 -16.66 9.84 -18.35
N ILE A 359 -16.81 9.60 -17.05
CA ILE A 359 -15.69 9.16 -16.22
C ILE A 359 -15.10 7.87 -16.78
N SER A 360 -13.79 7.87 -16.94
CA SER A 360 -12.98 6.74 -17.35
C SER A 360 -11.79 6.56 -16.40
N LEU A 361 -11.02 5.48 -16.60
CA LEU A 361 -9.75 5.30 -15.88
C LEU A 361 -8.75 6.45 -16.12
N ALA A 362 -8.85 7.15 -17.25
CA ALA A 362 -8.06 8.36 -17.48
C ALA A 362 -8.36 9.41 -16.40
N ASP A 363 -9.64 9.71 -16.17
CA ASP A 363 -10.06 10.71 -15.21
C ASP A 363 -9.63 10.32 -13.80
N ILE A 364 -9.91 9.08 -13.41
CA ILE A 364 -9.55 8.53 -12.09
C ILE A 364 -8.04 8.66 -11.85
N THR A 365 -7.23 8.27 -12.84
CA THR A 365 -5.77 8.26 -12.70
C THR A 365 -5.21 9.67 -12.62
N VAL A 366 -5.59 10.57 -13.53
CA VAL A 366 -5.07 11.94 -13.56
C VAL A 366 -5.51 12.71 -12.31
N VAL A 367 -6.76 12.56 -11.85
CA VAL A 367 -7.25 13.19 -10.60
C VAL A 367 -6.45 12.71 -9.40
N CYS A 368 -6.24 11.40 -9.25
CA CYS A 368 -5.47 10.85 -8.12
C CYS A 368 -4.01 11.33 -8.13
N SER A 369 -3.39 11.42 -9.31
CA SER A 369 -2.02 11.93 -9.47
C SER A 369 -1.89 13.43 -9.12
N MET A 370 -2.96 14.20 -9.33
CA MET A 370 -2.99 15.64 -9.03
C MET A 370 -3.57 15.97 -7.64
N LEU A 371 -4.10 14.99 -6.91
CA LEU A 371 -4.82 15.21 -5.66
C LEU A 371 -3.98 16.00 -4.64
N TRP A 372 -2.74 15.59 -4.43
CA TRP A 372 -1.86 16.25 -3.47
C TRP A 372 -1.38 17.62 -3.94
N LEU A 373 -1.26 17.85 -5.26
CA LEU A 373 -0.99 19.18 -5.80
C LEU A 373 -2.12 20.14 -5.40
N TYR A 374 -3.38 19.74 -5.62
CA TYR A 374 -4.55 20.54 -5.23
C TYR A 374 -4.73 20.70 -3.73
N LYS A 375 -4.34 19.71 -2.92
CA LYS A 375 -4.42 19.81 -1.44
C LYS A 375 -3.31 20.69 -0.84
N GLN A 376 -2.11 20.71 -1.42
CA GLN A 376 -0.92 21.29 -0.77
C GLN A 376 -0.41 22.59 -1.42
N VAL A 377 -0.31 22.66 -2.75
CA VAL A 377 0.52 23.69 -3.41
C VAL A 377 -0.18 24.52 -4.48
N LEU A 378 -1.27 24.02 -5.09
CA LEU A 378 -2.01 24.76 -6.12
C LEU A 378 -2.98 25.76 -5.48
N GLU A 379 -2.43 26.83 -4.93
CA GLU A 379 -3.20 27.96 -4.41
C GLU A 379 -3.97 28.70 -5.52
N PRO A 380 -4.97 29.54 -5.19
CA PRO A 380 -5.83 30.19 -6.16
C PRO A 380 -5.08 30.95 -7.27
N SER A 381 -4.00 31.65 -6.94
CA SER A 381 -3.19 32.42 -7.89
C SER A 381 -2.54 31.52 -8.96
N PHE A 382 -2.08 30.34 -8.57
CA PHE A 382 -1.38 29.41 -9.44
C PHE A 382 -2.34 28.67 -10.39
N ARG A 383 -3.55 28.35 -9.91
CA ARG A 383 -4.55 27.63 -10.72
C ARG A 383 -5.46 28.53 -11.57
N GLN A 384 -5.45 29.84 -11.33
CA GLN A 384 -6.26 30.82 -12.06
C GLN A 384 -6.10 30.74 -13.60
N PRO A 385 -4.88 30.51 -14.16
CA PRO A 385 -4.71 30.36 -15.62
C PRO A 385 -5.30 29.06 -16.20
N TYR A 386 -5.69 28.10 -15.36
CA TYR A 386 -6.15 26.77 -15.76
C TYR A 386 -7.60 26.49 -15.30
N PRO A 387 -8.58 27.30 -15.74
CA PRO A 387 -9.96 27.20 -15.27
C PRO A 387 -10.62 25.89 -15.68
N ASN A 388 -10.30 25.34 -16.87
CA ASN A 388 -10.93 24.11 -17.37
C ASN A 388 -10.46 22.90 -16.57
N VAL A 389 -9.18 22.86 -16.20
CA VAL A 389 -8.61 21.79 -15.35
C VAL A 389 -9.21 21.88 -13.95
N THR A 390 -9.30 23.08 -13.38
CA THR A 390 -9.89 23.27 -12.05
C THR A 390 -11.37 22.85 -12.05
N ARG A 391 -12.14 23.23 -13.07
CA ARG A 391 -13.53 22.81 -13.26
C ARG A 391 -13.66 21.29 -13.35
N TRP A 392 -12.85 20.65 -14.18
CA TRP A 392 -12.86 19.19 -14.35
C TRP A 392 -12.47 18.48 -13.05
N PHE A 393 -11.40 18.90 -12.38
CA PHE A 393 -10.95 18.30 -11.13
C PHE A 393 -12.04 18.37 -10.06
N VAL A 394 -12.65 19.55 -9.87
CA VAL A 394 -13.77 19.75 -8.93
C VAL A 394 -14.96 18.89 -9.31
N THR A 395 -15.26 18.76 -10.60
CA THR A 395 -16.36 17.90 -11.09
C THR A 395 -16.12 16.43 -10.75
N CYS A 396 -14.89 15.94 -10.93
CA CYS A 396 -14.52 14.54 -10.65
C CYS A 396 -14.52 14.24 -9.15
N VAL A 397 -13.82 15.03 -8.32
CA VAL A 397 -13.74 14.76 -6.87
C VAL A 397 -15.09 14.87 -6.16
N ASN A 398 -16.06 15.56 -6.77
CA ASN A 398 -17.42 15.66 -6.24
C ASN A 398 -18.37 14.55 -6.70
N GLN A 399 -17.94 13.66 -7.60
CA GLN A 399 -18.74 12.47 -7.94
C GLN A 399 -18.91 11.57 -6.71
N PRO A 400 -20.06 10.92 -6.50
CA PRO A 400 -20.32 10.08 -5.33
C PRO A 400 -19.23 9.02 -5.11
N GLN A 401 -18.81 8.35 -6.18
CA GLN A 401 -17.78 7.30 -6.15
C GLN A 401 -16.40 7.84 -5.71
N PHE A 402 -16.06 9.07 -6.11
CA PHE A 402 -14.84 9.73 -5.65
C PHE A 402 -14.96 10.16 -4.19
N LYS A 403 -16.10 10.75 -3.78
CA LYS A 403 -16.33 11.18 -2.39
C LYS A 403 -16.28 10.03 -1.40
N THR A 404 -16.81 8.86 -1.74
CA THR A 404 -16.74 7.67 -0.89
C THR A 404 -15.31 7.28 -0.53
N VAL A 405 -14.36 7.49 -1.46
CA VAL A 405 -12.95 7.09 -1.27
C VAL A 405 -12.09 8.24 -0.75
N LEU A 406 -12.24 9.43 -1.33
CA LEU A 406 -11.38 10.59 -1.04
C LEU A 406 -11.87 11.44 0.13
N GLY A 407 -13.12 11.26 0.55
CA GLY A 407 -13.81 12.14 1.48
C GLY A 407 -14.00 13.55 0.90
N GLU A 408 -14.11 14.53 1.79
CA GLU A 408 -14.17 15.94 1.41
C GLU A 408 -12.78 16.46 1.05
N VAL A 409 -12.58 16.84 -0.22
CA VAL A 409 -11.30 17.36 -0.70
C VAL A 409 -11.21 18.86 -0.48
N LYS A 410 -10.51 19.26 0.60
CA LYS A 410 -10.16 20.68 0.82
C LYS A 410 -9.05 21.11 -0.14
N MET A 411 -9.35 22.11 -0.97
CA MET A 411 -8.37 22.71 -1.88
C MET A 411 -7.41 23.65 -1.14
N CYS A 412 -6.17 23.73 -1.63
CA CYS A 412 -5.14 24.64 -1.14
C CYS A 412 -5.60 26.10 -1.26
N GLU A 413 -5.54 26.81 -0.15
CA GLU A 413 -5.79 28.27 -0.05
C GLU A 413 -4.47 29.05 -0.14
N LYS A 414 -3.41 28.53 0.48
CA LYS A 414 -2.06 29.09 0.48
C LYS A 414 -1.07 27.96 0.27
N MET A 415 -0.10 28.19 -0.61
CA MET A 415 0.91 27.20 -0.96
C MET A 415 1.69 26.71 0.28
N ALA A 416 1.66 25.41 0.53
CA ALA A 416 2.40 24.77 1.61
C ALA A 416 3.91 24.93 1.40
N GLN A 417 4.63 25.18 2.48
CA GLN A 417 6.09 25.30 2.50
C GLN A 417 6.71 24.09 3.21
N PHE A 418 8.00 23.86 2.95
CA PHE A 418 8.75 22.82 3.64
C PHE A 418 8.81 23.11 5.14
N ASP A 419 8.49 22.10 5.95
CA ASP A 419 8.54 22.17 7.40
C ASP A 419 9.62 21.21 7.92
N ALA A 420 10.72 21.78 8.42
CA ALA A 420 11.86 21.03 8.93
C ALA A 420 11.51 20.15 10.14
N LYS A 421 10.50 20.51 10.94
CA LYS A 421 10.05 19.72 12.09
C LYS A 421 9.28 18.48 11.64
N LYS A 422 8.35 18.63 10.70
CA LYS A 422 7.63 17.48 10.10
C LYS A 422 8.59 16.52 9.40
N PHE A 423 9.62 17.04 8.74
CA PHE A 423 10.66 16.22 8.12
C PHE A 423 11.44 15.38 9.15
N ALA A 424 11.78 15.96 10.30
CA ALA A 424 12.47 15.24 11.38
C ALA A 424 11.59 14.17 12.05
N GLU A 425 10.29 14.42 12.20
CA GLU A 425 9.33 13.47 12.80
C GLU A 425 9.02 12.26 11.91
N MET A 426 9.07 12.43 10.59
CA MET A 426 8.80 11.38 9.59
C MET A 426 9.99 10.42 9.36
N GLN A 427 11.15 10.67 9.98
CA GLN A 427 12.29 9.77 9.95
C GLN A 427 12.11 8.60 10.94
N PRO A 428 12.48 7.35 10.58
CA PRO A 428 12.27 6.20 11.45
C PRO A 428 13.05 6.34 12.78
N LYS A 429 12.32 6.35 13.90
CA LYS A 429 12.89 6.18 15.25
C LYS A 429 13.49 4.77 15.33
N LYS A 430 14.82 4.68 15.47
CA LYS A 430 15.50 3.40 15.76
C LYS A 430 14.89 2.81 17.05
N GLU A 431 14.28 1.64 16.95
CA GLU A 431 13.79 0.86 18.09
C GLU A 431 14.94 0.55 19.05
N ALA A 432 14.77 0.91 20.31
CA ALA A 432 15.74 0.66 21.35
C ALA A 432 15.75 -0.84 21.71
N ALA A 433 16.89 -1.49 21.53
CA ALA A 433 17.13 -2.85 22.01
C ALA A 433 17.00 -2.92 23.56
N PRO A 434 16.62 -4.07 24.13
CA PRO A 434 16.26 -4.19 25.54
C PRO A 434 17.49 -4.02 26.45
N LYS A 435 17.29 -3.26 27.54
CA LYS A 435 18.26 -3.04 28.62
C LYS A 435 18.71 -4.38 29.21
N LYS A 436 20.00 -4.71 29.08
CA LYS A 436 20.68 -5.65 29.98
C LYS A 436 21.18 -4.94 31.23
N GLU A 437 21.05 -5.66 32.33
CA GLU A 437 21.21 -5.24 33.72
C GLU A 437 22.62 -4.80 34.11
N LYS A 438 22.63 -4.08 35.24
CA LYS A 438 23.73 -3.50 35.99
C LYS A 438 24.88 -4.49 36.29
N ALA A 439 26.10 -4.01 36.19
CA ALA A 439 27.17 -4.34 37.14
C ALA A 439 27.77 -3.04 37.67
N ALA A 440 27.82 -2.94 39.00
CA ALA A 440 28.24 -1.79 39.78
C ALA A 440 29.69 -1.94 40.27
N LYS A 441 30.21 -0.82 40.82
CA LYS A 441 31.40 -0.62 41.69
C LYS A 441 32.68 -0.19 40.96
N GLU A 442 33.46 0.81 41.42
CA GLU A 442 33.54 1.58 42.68
C GLU A 442 34.31 2.92 42.42
N PRO A 443 34.44 3.85 43.40
CA PRO A 443 34.49 5.30 43.18
C PRO A 443 35.76 6.04 43.67
N ALA A 444 35.78 7.35 43.37
CA ALA A 444 36.53 8.47 43.97
C ALA A 444 38.03 8.59 43.63
N LYS A 445 38.58 9.76 43.26
CA LYS A 445 38.79 10.96 44.11
C LYS A 445 39.23 12.20 43.26
N PRO A 446 39.41 13.43 43.82
CA PRO A 446 38.81 14.68 43.30
C PRO A 446 39.78 15.87 43.04
N GLN A 447 39.20 17.02 42.66
CA GLN A 447 39.76 18.41 42.60
C GLN A 447 40.68 18.71 41.39
N GLU A 448 40.67 19.88 40.74
CA GLU A 448 40.59 21.26 41.25
C GLU A 448 39.82 22.25 40.34
N LYS A 449 39.25 23.27 40.99
CA LYS A 449 38.80 24.55 40.40
C LYS A 449 40.02 25.45 40.14
N LYS A 450 40.03 26.20 39.03
CA LYS A 450 40.59 27.57 39.00
C LYS A 450 39.68 28.52 38.22
N GLU A 451 39.44 29.65 38.88
CA GLU A 451 38.55 30.75 38.53
C GLU A 451 39.22 31.80 37.61
N LYS A 452 38.33 32.64 37.01
CA LYS A 452 38.49 34.08 36.66
C LYS A 452 39.27 34.38 35.36
N LYS A 453 38.81 35.26 34.46
CA LYS A 453 38.19 36.59 34.66
C LYS A 453 37.37 37.04 33.44
N LYS A 454 36.25 37.74 33.71
CA LYS A 454 35.51 38.64 32.80
C LYS A 454 36.15 40.04 32.85
N GLU A 455 36.11 40.77 31.73
CA GLU A 455 36.11 42.23 31.69
C GLU A 455 34.94 42.72 30.81
N GLU A 456 34.18 43.67 31.33
CA GLU A 456 33.02 44.34 30.72
C GLU A 456 33.41 45.72 30.17
N LYS A 457 32.76 46.15 29.09
CA LYS A 457 32.35 47.55 28.86
C LYS A 457 31.09 47.60 27.95
N LYS A 458 30.09 48.37 28.37
CA LYS A 458 28.74 48.67 27.80
C LYS A 458 28.70 50.15 27.29
N PRO A 459 27.61 50.73 26.69
CA PRO A 459 26.35 50.17 26.12
C PRO A 459 25.80 50.77 24.77
N ALA A 460 24.89 50.01 24.11
CA ALA A 460 23.64 50.36 23.35
C ALA A 460 23.68 51.23 22.04
N PRO A 461 22.71 51.09 21.08
CA PRO A 461 21.33 50.60 21.22
C PRO A 461 20.85 49.49 20.24
N GLU A 462 19.62 49.04 20.51
CA GLU A 462 18.88 47.85 20.05
C GLU A 462 18.61 47.75 18.54
N GLU A 463 18.83 46.56 17.97
CA GLU A 463 18.04 45.99 16.87
C GLU A 463 17.66 44.55 17.28
N ASP A 464 16.37 44.22 17.18
CA ASP A 464 15.76 42.96 17.58
C ASP A 464 16.43 41.75 16.89
N MET A 465 17.01 40.84 17.68
CA MET A 465 17.49 39.54 17.21
C MET A 465 16.37 38.50 17.25
N ASP A 466 16.12 37.91 16.09
CA ASP A 466 15.14 36.87 15.77
C ASP A 466 15.41 35.53 16.53
N ASP A 467 14.32 34.83 16.88
CA ASP A 467 14.26 33.54 17.59
C ASP A 467 14.97 32.38 16.87
N CYS A 468 15.57 32.64 15.71
CA CYS A 468 16.29 31.67 14.88
C CYS A 468 17.69 31.32 15.44
N ASP A 469 18.38 32.26 16.10
CA ASP A 469 19.74 32.01 16.61
C ASP A 469 19.77 31.29 17.97
N ALA A 470 18.68 31.33 18.73
CA ALA A 470 18.54 30.55 19.97
C ALA A 470 18.26 29.06 19.72
N ALA A 471 17.73 28.71 18.55
CA ALA A 471 17.43 27.32 18.17
C ALA A 471 18.64 26.54 17.64
N LEU A 472 19.69 27.24 17.15
CA LEU A 472 20.94 26.61 16.70
C LEU A 472 21.89 26.21 17.85
N ALA A 473 21.62 26.66 19.08
CA ALA A 473 22.46 26.38 20.26
C ALA A 473 21.97 25.20 21.12
N ALA A 474 20.89 24.51 20.73
CA ALA A 474 20.28 23.45 21.53
C ALA A 474 20.02 22.15 20.73
N GLU A 475 21.06 21.59 20.11
CA GLU A 475 21.06 20.17 19.71
C GLU A 475 21.59 19.29 20.86
N PRO A 476 20.94 18.15 21.19
CA PRO A 476 21.54 17.14 22.04
C PRO A 476 22.71 16.48 21.30
N LYS A 477 23.92 16.67 21.84
CA LYS A 477 25.19 16.10 21.33
C LYS A 477 25.09 14.59 21.13
N THR A 478 24.94 14.15 19.87
CA THR A 478 25.58 12.93 19.42
C THR A 478 27.09 13.17 19.45
N LYS A 479 27.88 12.22 19.94
CA LYS A 479 29.34 12.35 19.98
C LYS A 479 29.82 12.55 18.53
N ASP A 480 30.31 13.75 18.22
CA ASP A 480 30.94 14.05 16.92
C ASP A 480 32.14 13.10 16.74
N PRO A 481 32.15 12.24 15.70
CA PRO A 481 33.25 11.31 15.44
C PRO A 481 34.61 12.01 15.27
N PHE A 482 34.60 13.29 14.88
CA PHE A 482 35.79 14.11 14.69
C PHE A 482 36.14 15.00 15.90
N ALA A 483 35.41 14.88 17.03
CA ALA A 483 35.60 15.71 18.22
C ALA A 483 36.99 15.60 18.88
N HIS A 484 37.76 14.57 18.53
CA HIS A 484 39.12 14.36 19.01
C HIS A 484 40.18 15.13 18.18
N LEU A 485 39.80 15.73 17.06
CA LEU A 485 40.71 16.44 16.16
C LEU A 485 40.71 17.95 16.46
N SER A 486 41.88 18.58 16.38
CA SER A 486 42.05 20.03 16.55
C SER A 486 41.27 20.83 15.49
N LYS A 487 40.91 22.08 15.82
CA LYS A 487 40.27 22.99 14.86
C LYS A 487 41.27 23.31 13.74
N SER A 488 40.95 22.87 12.52
CA SER A 488 41.71 23.19 11.30
C SER A 488 41.49 24.64 10.88
N ALA A 489 42.52 25.27 10.29
CA ALA A 489 42.44 26.60 9.71
C ALA A 489 41.78 26.62 8.31
N PHE A 490 41.52 25.45 7.71
CA PHE A 490 40.94 25.33 6.38
C PHE A 490 39.40 25.40 6.41
N VAL A 491 38.83 26.42 5.78
CA VAL A 491 37.36 26.58 5.65
C VAL A 491 36.85 25.77 4.46
N PHE A 492 36.49 24.52 4.74
CA PHE A 492 36.09 23.54 3.72
C PHE A 492 34.88 23.97 2.86
N ASP A 493 33.91 24.67 3.46
CA ASP A 493 32.73 25.18 2.75
C ASP A 493 33.06 26.33 1.78
N GLU A 494 34.08 27.13 2.07
CA GLU A 494 34.55 28.19 1.19
C GLU A 494 35.22 27.62 -0.05
N PHE A 495 36.08 26.61 0.13
CA PHE A 495 36.70 25.89 -0.99
C PHE A 495 35.64 25.27 -1.91
N LYS A 496 34.62 24.60 -1.36
CA LYS A 496 33.54 24.01 -2.16
C LYS A 496 32.74 25.03 -2.95
N ARG A 497 32.51 26.22 -2.38
CA ARG A 497 31.84 27.33 -3.07
C ARG A 497 32.71 27.84 -4.23
N LYS A 498 34.00 28.08 -3.99
CA LYS A 498 34.95 28.52 -5.03
C LYS A 498 35.08 27.49 -6.16
N TYR A 499 35.23 26.21 -5.83
CA TYR A 499 35.27 25.12 -6.80
C TYR A 499 33.99 25.02 -7.66
N SER A 500 32.82 25.43 -7.13
CA SER A 500 31.55 25.35 -7.87
C SER A 500 31.25 26.57 -8.73
N ASN A 501 31.81 27.73 -8.39
CA ASN A 501 31.39 29.02 -8.94
C ASN A 501 32.49 29.68 -9.79
N GLU A 502 33.74 29.24 -9.69
CA GLU A 502 34.90 29.85 -10.31
C GLU A 502 35.69 28.82 -11.14
N ASP A 503 36.65 29.29 -11.93
CA ASP A 503 37.45 28.42 -12.81
C ASP A 503 38.34 27.46 -12.01
N THR A 504 38.20 26.16 -12.30
CA THR A 504 38.86 25.10 -11.53
C THR A 504 40.38 25.13 -11.63
N LEU A 505 40.91 25.38 -12.83
CA LEU A 505 42.36 25.30 -13.11
C LEU A 505 43.10 26.53 -12.63
N THR A 506 42.53 27.72 -12.82
CA THR A 506 43.18 29.00 -12.55
C THR A 506 42.87 29.58 -11.19
N VAL A 507 41.75 29.18 -10.55
CA VAL A 507 41.33 29.76 -9.26
C VAL A 507 41.12 28.71 -8.17
N ALA A 508 40.31 27.67 -8.41
CA ALA A 508 39.95 26.73 -7.35
C ALA A 508 41.12 25.84 -6.87
N ILE A 509 41.96 25.33 -7.79
CA ILE A 509 43.12 24.50 -7.47
C ILE A 509 44.24 25.31 -6.77
N PRO A 510 44.63 26.51 -7.26
CA PRO A 510 45.58 27.35 -6.51
C PRO A 510 45.07 27.71 -5.11
N HIS A 511 43.80 28.09 -4.99
CA HIS A 511 43.17 28.38 -3.71
C HIS A 511 43.16 27.17 -2.76
N PHE A 512 42.91 25.97 -3.29
CA PHE A 512 43.00 24.72 -2.53
C PHE A 512 44.37 24.58 -1.88
N TRP A 513 45.45 24.64 -2.65
CA TRP A 513 46.81 24.43 -2.13
C TRP A 513 47.30 25.55 -1.22
N GLU A 514 46.84 26.79 -1.41
CA GLU A 514 47.17 27.93 -0.54
C GLU A 514 46.56 27.77 0.87
N HIS A 515 45.34 27.25 0.95
CA HIS A 515 44.59 27.15 2.20
C HIS A 515 44.57 25.73 2.80
N PHE A 516 45.12 24.74 2.10
CA PHE A 516 45.07 23.33 2.52
C PHE A 516 45.84 23.11 3.82
N ASP A 517 45.10 22.71 4.85
CA ASP A 517 45.67 22.34 6.13
C ASP A 517 46.15 20.88 6.11
N ARG A 518 47.47 20.72 6.05
CA ARG A 518 48.17 19.43 5.99
C ARG A 518 48.01 18.58 7.24
N GLU A 519 47.78 19.20 8.41
CA GLU A 519 47.60 18.49 9.67
C GLU A 519 46.14 18.10 9.88
N GLY A 520 45.22 18.95 9.42
CA GLY A 520 43.77 18.77 9.56
C GLY A 520 43.10 17.87 8.53
N TYR A 521 43.69 17.68 7.34
CA TYR A 521 43.08 16.95 6.22
C TYR A 521 44.06 15.99 5.54
N SER A 522 43.53 14.91 4.97
CA SER A 522 44.29 13.93 4.19
C SER A 522 43.67 13.68 2.82
N ILE A 523 44.54 13.37 1.85
CA ILE A 523 44.17 13.08 0.46
C ILE A 523 44.34 11.58 0.21
N TRP A 524 43.33 10.97 -0.38
CA TRP A 524 43.25 9.53 -0.63
C TRP A 524 42.89 9.27 -2.08
N TYR A 525 43.58 8.30 -2.66
CA TYR A 525 43.24 7.72 -3.96
C TYR A 525 42.40 6.46 -3.75
N SER A 526 41.29 6.35 -4.48
CA SER A 526 40.41 5.19 -4.49
C SER A 526 40.40 4.54 -5.88
N GLN A 527 40.49 3.22 -5.96
CA GLN A 527 40.33 2.46 -7.21
C GLN A 527 39.39 1.28 -7.01
N TYR A 528 38.45 1.07 -7.93
CA TYR A 528 37.46 -0.01 -7.81
C TYR A 528 38.07 -1.39 -8.08
N LYS A 529 37.79 -2.35 -7.19
CA LYS A 529 38.40 -3.69 -7.19
C LYS A 529 37.86 -4.65 -8.25
N TYR A 530 36.63 -4.41 -8.73
CA TYR A 530 35.90 -5.37 -9.58
C TYR A 530 35.55 -4.79 -10.96
N PRO A 531 36.53 -4.37 -11.78
CA PRO A 531 36.26 -3.76 -13.08
C PRO A 531 35.50 -4.70 -14.05
N ASP A 532 35.64 -6.01 -13.89
CA ASP A 532 34.94 -7.01 -14.71
C ASP A 532 33.41 -7.00 -14.52
N GLU A 533 32.91 -6.49 -13.38
CA GLU A 533 31.47 -6.35 -13.12
C GLU A 533 30.87 -5.11 -13.82
N LEU A 534 31.70 -4.20 -14.32
CA LEU A 534 31.31 -2.93 -14.94
C LEU A 534 30.98 -3.10 -16.43
N THR A 535 29.81 -3.69 -16.70
CA THR A 535 29.34 -4.01 -18.06
C THR A 535 28.93 -2.78 -18.89
N LEU A 536 28.10 -1.90 -18.34
CA LEU A 536 27.59 -0.71 -19.04
C LEU A 536 28.01 0.55 -18.29
N THR A 537 28.63 1.50 -18.99
CA THR A 537 29.12 2.77 -18.43
C THR A 537 28.06 3.55 -17.66
N PHE A 538 26.80 3.57 -18.13
CA PHE A 538 25.68 4.19 -17.40
C PHE A 538 25.35 3.48 -16.07
N LYS A 539 25.44 2.14 -16.01
CA LYS A 539 25.23 1.39 -14.76
C LYS A 539 26.36 1.66 -13.77
N SER A 540 27.60 1.69 -14.24
CA SER A 540 28.78 2.08 -13.44
C SER A 540 28.64 3.50 -12.88
N CYS A 541 28.09 4.42 -13.68
CA CYS A 541 27.82 5.79 -13.27
C CYS A 541 26.72 5.92 -12.19
N ASN A 542 25.73 5.02 -12.21
CA ASN A 542 24.71 4.91 -11.17
C ASN A 542 25.28 4.36 -9.86
N LEU A 543 26.27 3.46 -9.93
CA LEU A 543 26.96 2.91 -8.76
C LEU A 543 27.67 4.02 -7.97
N ILE A 544 28.39 4.93 -8.66
CA ILE A 544 29.03 6.11 -8.05
C ILE A 544 27.98 7.01 -7.37
N THR A 545 26.81 7.22 -8.00
CA THR A 545 25.75 8.08 -7.43
C THR A 545 25.09 7.45 -6.21
N GLY A 546 24.89 6.14 -6.23
CA GLY A 546 24.37 5.40 -5.09
C GLY A 546 25.30 5.56 -3.88
N MET A 547 26.61 5.41 -4.08
CA MET A 547 27.61 5.60 -3.01
C MET A 547 27.54 7.03 -2.43
N PHE A 548 27.47 8.06 -3.29
CA PHE A 548 27.38 9.44 -2.83
C PHE A 548 26.10 9.74 -2.03
N GLN A 549 24.96 9.16 -2.41
CA GLN A 549 23.71 9.31 -1.67
C GLN A 549 23.77 8.68 -0.27
N ARG A 550 24.49 7.56 -0.13
CA ARG A 550 24.65 6.87 1.16
C ARG A 550 25.64 7.61 2.08
N LEU A 551 26.61 8.31 1.52
CA LEU A 551 27.64 9.06 2.26
C LEU A 551 27.22 10.50 2.63
N ASP A 552 25.95 10.87 2.52
CA ASP A 552 25.50 12.27 2.66
C ASP A 552 25.88 12.92 4.01
N LYS A 553 25.92 12.15 5.10
CA LYS A 553 26.38 12.63 6.42
C LYS A 553 27.87 13.00 6.45
N LEU A 554 28.69 12.40 5.58
CA LEU A 554 30.13 12.67 5.47
C LEU A 554 30.41 13.91 4.61
N ARG A 555 29.41 14.39 3.86
CA ARG A 555 29.52 15.50 2.91
C ARG A 555 30.09 16.76 3.57
N LYS A 556 29.71 17.11 4.80
CA LYS A 556 30.24 18.31 5.49
C LYS A 556 31.76 18.29 5.71
N ASN A 557 32.36 17.10 5.86
CA ASN A 557 33.77 16.93 6.24
C ASN A 557 34.61 16.23 5.16
N ALA A 558 34.06 16.04 3.95
CA ALA A 558 34.75 15.39 2.85
C ALA A 558 34.39 15.97 1.49
N PHE A 559 35.34 15.88 0.57
CA PHE A 559 35.19 16.28 -0.83
C PHE A 559 35.83 15.21 -1.70
N ALA A 560 35.22 14.85 -2.82
CA ALA A 560 35.84 13.91 -3.74
C ALA A 560 35.50 14.20 -5.20
N SER A 561 36.42 13.82 -6.07
CA SER A 561 36.19 13.72 -7.51
C SER A 561 36.40 12.27 -7.92
N VAL A 562 35.34 11.62 -8.40
CA VAL A 562 35.36 10.22 -8.84
C VAL A 562 35.05 10.18 -10.33
N ILE A 563 35.88 9.47 -11.09
CA ILE A 563 35.83 9.40 -12.54
C ILE A 563 35.66 7.95 -12.98
N LEU A 564 34.78 7.75 -13.95
CA LEU A 564 34.66 6.55 -14.75
C LEU A 564 35.56 6.69 -15.98
N PHE A 565 36.41 5.69 -16.20
CA PHE A 565 37.30 5.58 -17.34
C PHE A 565 36.92 4.40 -18.22
N GLY A 566 37.21 4.48 -19.52
CA GLY A 566 37.03 3.40 -20.49
C GLY A 566 35.67 3.40 -21.20
N THR A 567 35.32 2.26 -21.81
CA THR A 567 34.09 2.09 -22.61
C THR A 567 33.26 0.91 -22.11
N ASN A 568 32.12 0.61 -22.74
CA ASN A 568 31.26 -0.50 -22.29
C ASN A 568 32.03 -1.82 -22.31
N ASN A 569 31.89 -2.63 -21.26
CA ASN A 569 32.60 -3.88 -20.98
C ASN A 569 34.11 -3.75 -20.76
N ASP A 570 34.67 -2.54 -20.80
CA ASP A 570 36.06 -2.27 -20.49
C ASP A 570 36.17 -0.92 -19.75
N SER A 571 35.58 -0.86 -18.55
CA SER A 571 35.54 0.35 -17.73
C SER A 571 36.14 0.15 -16.35
N THR A 572 36.62 1.23 -15.74
CA THR A 572 37.14 1.24 -14.37
C THR A 572 36.76 2.54 -13.66
N ILE A 573 36.65 2.50 -12.34
CA ILE A 573 36.31 3.66 -11.52
C ILE A 573 37.49 3.97 -10.62
N SER A 574 37.89 5.23 -10.59
CA SER A 574 38.88 5.72 -9.64
C SER A 574 38.52 7.13 -9.19
N GLY A 575 39.09 7.57 -8.07
CA GLY A 575 38.73 8.86 -7.49
C GLY A 575 39.77 9.40 -6.52
N ILE A 576 39.74 10.72 -6.34
CA ILE A 576 40.51 11.45 -5.34
C ILE A 576 39.55 11.96 -4.28
N TRP A 577 39.80 11.58 -3.04
CA TRP A 577 39.01 11.91 -1.86
C TRP A 577 39.83 12.75 -0.88
N ILE A 578 39.20 13.74 -0.29
CA ILE A 578 39.74 14.56 0.79
C ILE A 578 38.88 14.32 2.01
N PHE A 579 39.50 13.88 3.09
CA PHE A 579 38.84 13.64 4.37
C PHE A 579 39.43 14.52 5.46
N ARG A 580 38.59 14.92 6.41
CA ARG A 580 39.04 15.52 7.67
C ARG A 580 39.73 14.46 8.53
N GLY A 581 40.93 14.77 9.01
CA GLY A 581 41.79 13.87 9.77
C GLY A 581 42.83 13.16 8.92
N GLN A 582 43.74 12.44 9.59
CA GLN A 582 44.86 11.74 8.95
C GLN A 582 44.56 10.27 8.60
N GLU A 583 43.44 9.75 9.09
CA GLU A 583 42.98 8.39 8.87
C GLU A 583 41.83 8.36 7.86
N LEU A 584 41.58 7.19 7.29
CA LEU A 584 40.44 6.99 6.38
C LEU A 584 39.14 7.27 7.14
N ALA A 585 38.22 8.04 6.57
CA ALA A 585 37.01 8.43 7.29
C ALA A 585 36.00 7.30 7.47
N PHE A 586 35.97 6.30 6.58
CA PHE A 586 34.92 5.27 6.56
C PHE A 586 34.86 4.38 7.83
N PRO A 587 35.98 3.94 8.44
CA PRO A 587 35.94 3.18 9.69
C PRO A 587 35.42 3.95 10.91
N LEU A 588 35.38 5.29 10.86
CA LEU A 588 34.97 6.14 11.99
C LEU A 588 33.47 6.08 12.30
N SER A 589 32.65 5.61 11.37
CA SER A 589 31.20 5.46 11.55
C SER A 589 30.69 4.24 10.81
N GLN A 590 29.88 3.44 11.50
CA GLN A 590 29.23 2.27 10.89
C GLN A 590 28.29 2.66 9.74
N ASP A 591 27.78 3.90 9.72
CA ASP A 591 26.96 4.44 8.63
C ASP A 591 27.77 4.77 7.35
N TRP A 592 29.11 4.86 7.44
CA TRP A 592 30.00 5.23 6.32
C TRP A 592 30.72 4.02 5.71
N GLN A 593 30.63 2.84 6.34
CA GLN A 593 31.27 1.61 5.87
C GLN A 593 30.57 0.96 4.66
N ILE A 594 29.69 1.69 3.97
CA ILE A 594 28.92 1.15 2.85
C ILE A 594 29.71 1.37 1.55
N ASP A 595 29.95 0.28 0.81
CA ASP A 595 30.68 0.21 -0.47
C ASP A 595 32.17 0.53 -0.44
N TYR A 596 32.72 1.10 0.64
CA TYR A 596 34.16 1.47 0.68
C TYR A 596 35.08 0.25 0.54
N GLU A 597 34.65 -0.96 0.96
CA GLU A 597 35.42 -2.20 0.82
C GLU A 597 35.61 -2.64 -0.63
N SER A 598 34.72 -2.21 -1.53
CA SER A 598 34.79 -2.46 -2.97
C SER A 598 35.86 -1.61 -3.67
N TYR A 599 36.53 -0.71 -2.94
CA TYR A 599 37.62 0.11 -3.44
C TYR A 599 38.92 -0.19 -2.67
N ASP A 600 40.04 -0.10 -3.38
CA ASP A 600 41.37 0.01 -2.78
C ASP A 600 41.68 1.47 -2.47
N TRP A 601 42.19 1.71 -1.26
CA TRP A 601 42.46 3.04 -0.73
C TRP A 601 43.96 3.22 -0.50
N ARG A 602 44.54 4.25 -1.13
CA ARG A 602 45.93 4.63 -0.95
C ARG A 602 46.01 6.07 -0.48
N LYS A 603 46.58 6.30 0.71
CA LYS A 603 46.86 7.66 1.19
C LYS A 603 47.94 8.28 0.29
N LEU A 604 47.68 9.48 -0.22
CA LEU A 604 48.65 10.23 -1.01
C LEU A 604 49.40 11.21 -0.11
N ASP A 605 50.68 11.39 -0.41
CA ASP A 605 51.49 12.42 0.23
C ASP A 605 51.24 13.77 -0.47
N ALA A 606 50.76 14.76 0.28
CA ALA A 606 50.36 16.07 -0.23
C ALA A 606 51.53 16.85 -0.86
N ASP A 607 52.78 16.57 -0.46
CA ASP A 607 53.96 17.26 -1.00
C ASP A 607 54.52 16.59 -2.26
N SER A 608 54.04 15.38 -2.59
CA SER A 608 54.48 14.65 -3.79
C SER A 608 53.95 15.28 -5.08
N GLU A 609 54.79 15.33 -6.11
CA GLU A 609 54.39 15.78 -7.46
C GLU A 609 53.33 14.86 -8.07
N GLU A 610 53.31 13.58 -7.68
CA GLU A 610 52.25 12.63 -8.04
C GLU A 610 50.90 13.10 -7.50
N CYS A 611 50.79 13.46 -6.21
CA CYS A 611 49.55 13.92 -5.61
C CYS A 611 49.05 15.23 -6.25
N LYS A 612 49.94 16.20 -6.45
CA LYS A 612 49.57 17.48 -7.10
C LYS A 612 49.05 17.27 -8.52
N THR A 613 49.69 16.37 -9.27
CA THR A 613 49.26 16.01 -10.62
C THR A 613 47.89 15.33 -10.59
N MET A 614 47.71 14.30 -9.74
CA MET A 614 46.44 13.58 -9.63
C MET A 614 45.29 14.48 -9.16
N VAL A 615 45.51 15.35 -8.18
CA VAL A 615 44.48 16.31 -7.72
C VAL A 615 44.10 17.25 -8.85
N LYS A 616 45.07 17.79 -9.59
CA LYS A 616 44.81 18.67 -10.74
C LYS A 616 43.98 17.95 -11.81
N GLU A 617 44.41 16.77 -12.23
CA GLU A 617 43.72 16.00 -13.28
C GLU A 617 42.31 15.59 -12.86
N TYR A 618 42.13 15.13 -11.62
CA TYR A 618 40.81 14.69 -11.13
C TYR A 618 39.88 15.85 -10.84
N PHE A 619 40.39 17.01 -10.42
CA PHE A 619 39.53 18.15 -10.11
C PHE A 619 39.11 18.88 -11.37
N ALA A 620 39.98 18.95 -12.37
CA ALA A 620 39.68 19.55 -13.67
C ALA A 620 38.96 18.59 -14.64
N TRP A 621 39.00 17.27 -14.39
CA TRP A 621 38.59 16.22 -15.33
C TRP A 621 39.37 16.25 -16.65
N GLU A 622 40.55 16.85 -16.65
CA GLU A 622 41.42 17.05 -17.81
C GLU A 622 42.83 16.59 -17.46
N GLY A 623 43.40 15.66 -18.24
CA GLY A 623 44.71 15.07 -17.96
C GLY A 623 44.99 13.82 -18.80
N ASP A 624 46.22 13.32 -18.73
CA ASP A 624 46.64 12.10 -19.42
C ASP A 624 46.26 10.84 -18.61
N PHE A 625 45.93 10.99 -17.32
CA PHE A 625 45.53 9.91 -16.40
C PHE A 625 46.43 8.67 -16.49
N LYS A 626 47.74 8.89 -16.56
CA LYS A 626 48.76 7.87 -16.87
C LYS A 626 48.73 6.66 -15.94
N HIS A 627 48.27 6.84 -14.70
CA HIS A 627 48.11 5.79 -13.69
C HIS A 627 46.89 4.89 -13.89
N VAL A 628 45.88 5.31 -14.65
CA VAL A 628 44.69 4.50 -14.95
C VAL A 628 44.80 3.81 -16.31
N GLY A 629 45.47 4.45 -17.28
CA GLY A 629 45.72 3.87 -18.61
C GLY A 629 44.47 3.70 -19.48
N LYS A 630 43.34 4.30 -19.11
CA LYS A 630 42.07 4.28 -19.85
C LYS A 630 41.57 5.71 -20.07
N ALA A 631 40.89 5.95 -21.20
CA ALA A 631 40.38 7.27 -21.56
C ALA A 631 39.29 7.74 -20.57
N PHE A 632 39.25 9.04 -20.31
CA PHE A 632 38.19 9.68 -19.54
C PHE A 632 36.82 9.42 -20.20
N ASN A 633 35.81 9.08 -19.39
CA ASN A 633 34.43 8.93 -19.85
C ASN A 633 33.50 9.92 -19.14
N GLN A 634 33.39 9.81 -17.81
CA GLN A 634 32.46 10.65 -17.03
C GLN A 634 32.95 10.87 -15.60
N GLY A 635 32.88 12.11 -15.10
CA GLY A 635 33.23 12.47 -13.73
C GLY A 635 32.02 12.81 -12.85
N LYS A 636 32.14 12.60 -11.54
CA LYS A 636 31.17 13.02 -10.51
C LYS A 636 31.89 13.59 -9.28
N ILE A 637 31.35 14.69 -8.76
CA ILE A 637 31.86 15.37 -7.58
C ILE A 637 31.00 15.04 -6.36
N PHE A 638 31.65 14.65 -5.28
CA PHE A 638 31.10 14.56 -3.94
C PHE A 638 31.47 15.83 -3.18
N LYS A 639 30.50 16.70 -2.90
CA LYS A 639 30.72 17.97 -2.22
C LYS A 639 29.56 18.33 -1.32
#